data_AF-A0A523Z514-F1
#
_entry.id   AF-A0A523Z514-F1
#
_cell.length_a   1.000
_cell.length_b   1.000
_cell.length_c   1.000
_cell.angle_alpha   90.00
_cell.angle_beta   90.00
_cell.angle_gamma   90.00
#
_symmetry.space_group_name_H-M   'P 1'
#
loop_
_entity.id
_entity.type
_entity.pdbx_description
1 polymer ?
#
loop_
_entity_poly.entity_id
_entity_poly.type
_entity_poly.pdbx_seq_one_letter_code
_entity_poly.pdbx_strand_id
1 'polypeptide(L)'
;DEVAALEEQRARAAEAGSGLEARRAELEEALATARAELDRRRGELAGLEEELAGGQGRAGDEEAKGQRLRAAAGDIGARVKRLGLSRRDLEREVGRQDTRRRSIISQMAELIRVLRGYRADDVGLAEELAGVSRRRQSLESQIAELRDSLAKVEAKQNARRGRLEALEARLNVLSEAQRQLQVARADEPPVTVEGALAAIYQVVRVPRGLEQAIEAALSDTVEAFIVQHRSEAIDAIRALVAQDAPRTTILPLDAVKQVYPLNLMREKGIIGVASQLVRCETPFQKLIDALLGRTIVVQDVETAARVIRRGLGTVVTVDGVVFHPMGAITAGFPRATRPYILGHERDLESLPKEIDRLRRSLAVTENEAHSLRDRLRQDETALAALAAEVDRRLGRRMRVQNAIADRQRRMGQLRGELRGLISSRDNLRDQGESVARECDRLAEEREHSLAEAQELEESASYLRKAGKLVEGRRAQLQRAVAEVAGLPAGLEGQLQSLDVQRESGKATLARLDAQLSAKAVQLRGLEMERSTLDGSARSDDEELGRVREELRPLVETSAPDQGETVQLELRERELHQQLLAAQGRMFQAERRLLEAEAEVRRWETEVDALRQRIQDEGLSITREGDIVSPEIAVPRVLHWLAAEGSEEGPGGLRPISGGADVDPEVLGRDIERLRGQMRRLGPVNVEAEEDYAELRQRHDFLTSQLEDLSGAEQALHRAIDELHGVMRKRFQITFETVASGFEQYFQAFFGGGRARLALTDPKDLQQTGVEIEAQPPRKPLHTQAQLSGGE
;
A
#
# COMPACT_ATOMS: atom_id res chain seq x y z
N ASP A 1 130.92 -13.53 50.06
CA ASP A 1 129.93 -14.11 51.00
C ASP A 1 128.51 -13.64 50.70
N GLU A 2 128.14 -12.37 50.90
CA GLU A 2 126.77 -11.88 50.60
C GLU A 2 126.29 -12.18 49.16
N VAL A 3 127.17 -12.10 48.16
CA VAL A 3 126.83 -12.37 46.75
C VAL A 3 126.41 -13.84 46.54
N ALA A 4 127.10 -14.79 47.16
CA ALA A 4 126.81 -16.22 47.00
C ALA A 4 125.46 -16.62 47.62
N ALA A 5 125.06 -15.97 48.73
CA ALA A 5 123.77 -16.21 49.36
C ALA A 5 122.59 -15.72 48.50
N LEU A 6 122.79 -14.67 47.70
CA LEU A 6 121.77 -14.15 46.76
C LEU A 6 121.62 -15.05 45.52
N GLU A 7 122.72 -15.65 45.03
CA GLU A 7 122.67 -16.60 43.91
C GLU A 7 121.89 -17.89 44.26
N GLU A 8 122.04 -18.41 45.49
CA GLU A 8 121.28 -19.58 45.94
C GLU A 8 119.77 -19.29 46.06
N GLN A 9 119.40 -18.09 46.54
CA GLN A 9 117.98 -17.67 46.61
C GLN A 9 117.36 -17.51 45.21
N ARG A 10 118.14 -17.02 44.24
CA ARG A 10 117.74 -16.90 42.83
C ARG A 10 117.42 -18.26 42.21
N ALA A 11 118.27 -19.27 42.45
CA ALA A 11 118.08 -20.62 41.91
C ALA A 11 116.77 -21.26 42.43
N ARG A 12 116.51 -21.18 43.74
CA ARG A 12 115.29 -21.71 44.35
C ARG A 12 114.02 -21.02 43.85
N ALA A 13 114.08 -19.72 43.56
CA ALA A 13 112.96 -18.97 42.98
C ALA A 13 112.67 -19.35 41.51
N ALA A 14 113.69 -19.75 40.74
CA ALA A 14 113.52 -20.22 39.37
C ALA A 14 112.86 -21.61 39.30
N GLU A 15 113.23 -22.55 40.18
CA GLU A 15 112.58 -23.87 40.28
C GLU A 15 111.12 -23.78 40.73
N ALA A 16 110.80 -22.85 41.64
CA ALA A 16 109.41 -22.57 42.00
C ALA A 16 108.59 -22.05 40.79
N GLY A 17 109.21 -21.29 39.89
CA GLY A 17 108.57 -20.78 38.68
C GLY A 17 108.13 -21.90 37.70
N SER A 18 109.01 -22.85 37.40
CA SER A 18 108.70 -23.94 36.46
C SER A 18 107.63 -24.91 37.00
N GLY A 19 107.60 -25.14 38.32
CA GLY A 19 106.54 -25.91 38.98
C GLY A 19 105.15 -25.27 38.85
N LEU A 20 105.07 -23.93 38.88
CA LEU A 20 103.82 -23.19 38.68
C LEU A 20 103.35 -23.22 37.23
N GLU A 21 104.25 -23.26 36.24
CA GLU A 21 103.89 -23.36 34.82
C GLU A 21 103.30 -24.72 34.45
N ALA A 22 103.84 -25.83 34.97
CA ALA A 22 103.25 -27.15 34.79
C ALA A 22 101.84 -27.24 35.39
N ARG A 23 101.66 -26.73 36.62
CA ARG A 23 100.36 -26.68 37.31
C ARG A 23 99.32 -25.84 36.57
N ARG A 24 99.76 -24.80 35.88
CA ARG A 24 98.92 -23.92 35.06
C ARG A 24 98.40 -24.64 33.81
N ALA A 25 99.24 -25.40 33.11
CA ALA A 25 98.83 -26.20 31.96
C ALA A 25 97.80 -27.29 32.32
N GLU A 26 98.00 -28.00 33.44
CA GLU A 26 97.04 -28.99 33.96
C GLU A 26 95.65 -28.37 34.23
N LEU A 27 95.62 -27.14 34.79
CA LEU A 27 94.37 -26.43 35.07
C LEU A 27 93.73 -25.81 33.81
N GLU A 28 94.52 -25.41 32.81
CA GLU A 28 94.01 -24.95 31.51
C GLU A 28 93.32 -26.10 30.75
N GLU A 29 93.86 -27.32 30.80
CA GLU A 29 93.23 -28.52 30.22
C GLU A 29 91.98 -28.96 31.00
N ALA A 30 92.04 -28.95 32.34
CA ALA A 30 90.88 -29.21 33.18
C ALA A 30 89.75 -28.17 32.97
N LEU A 31 90.10 -26.91 32.73
CA LEU A 31 89.14 -25.84 32.44
C LEU A 31 88.51 -26.02 31.05
N ALA A 32 89.30 -26.40 30.04
CA ALA A 32 88.80 -26.66 28.68
C ALA A 32 87.79 -27.83 28.66
N THR A 33 88.10 -28.93 29.36
CA THR A 33 87.19 -30.08 29.47
C THR A 33 85.92 -29.74 30.26
N ALA A 34 86.03 -28.99 31.36
CA ALA A 34 84.88 -28.53 32.14
C ALA A 34 83.96 -27.57 31.35
N ARG A 35 84.54 -26.68 30.53
CA ARG A 35 83.78 -25.80 29.62
C ARG A 35 83.05 -26.58 28.53
N ALA A 36 83.69 -27.61 27.94
CA ALA A 36 83.05 -28.44 26.92
C ALA A 36 81.82 -29.22 27.44
N GLU A 37 81.90 -29.80 28.64
CA GLU A 37 80.75 -30.46 29.27
C GLU A 37 79.66 -29.46 29.65
N LEU A 38 80.02 -28.28 30.17
CA LEU A 38 79.08 -27.19 30.46
C LEU A 38 78.29 -26.77 29.22
N ASP A 39 78.96 -26.53 28.09
CA ASP A 39 78.31 -26.09 26.86
C ASP A 39 77.45 -27.21 26.24
N ARG A 40 77.85 -28.48 26.36
CA ARG A 40 76.99 -29.62 26.01
C ARG A 40 75.70 -29.63 26.82
N ARG A 41 75.78 -29.46 28.14
CA ARG A 41 74.60 -29.42 29.03
C ARG A 41 73.72 -28.19 28.80
N ARG A 42 74.30 -27.05 28.43
CA ARG A 42 73.57 -25.86 27.98
C ARG A 42 72.83 -26.11 26.67
N GLY A 43 73.43 -26.80 25.71
CA GLY A 43 72.77 -27.22 24.47
C GLY A 43 71.60 -28.17 24.70
N GLU A 44 71.79 -29.19 25.55
CA GLU A 44 70.72 -30.09 25.99
C GLU A 44 69.56 -29.32 26.68
N LEU A 45 69.89 -28.28 27.46
CA LEU A 45 68.90 -27.46 28.16
C LEU A 45 68.12 -26.55 27.20
N ALA A 46 68.80 -25.90 26.26
CA ALA A 46 68.19 -25.06 25.25
C ALA A 46 67.20 -25.84 24.37
N GLY A 47 67.55 -27.08 23.97
CA GLY A 47 66.64 -27.96 23.23
C GLY A 47 65.37 -28.32 24.02
N LEU A 48 65.49 -28.63 25.31
CA LEU A 48 64.33 -28.86 26.17
C LEU A 48 63.49 -27.59 26.41
N GLU A 49 64.10 -26.41 26.41
CA GLU A 49 63.40 -25.13 26.51
C GLU A 49 62.62 -24.80 25.22
N GLU A 50 63.17 -25.11 24.06
CA GLU A 50 62.49 -24.99 22.76
C GLU A 50 61.33 -26.00 22.63
N GLU A 51 61.55 -27.27 23.00
CA GLU A 51 60.47 -28.28 23.06
C GLU A 51 59.33 -27.87 24.01
N LEU A 52 59.68 -27.33 25.18
CA LEU A 52 58.72 -26.85 26.17
C LEU A 52 57.91 -25.67 25.62
N ALA A 53 58.58 -24.66 25.07
CA ALA A 53 57.94 -23.47 24.50
C ALA A 53 57.02 -23.84 23.32
N GLY A 54 57.51 -24.67 22.39
CA GLY A 54 56.72 -25.16 21.25
C GLY A 54 55.57 -26.10 21.65
N GLY A 55 55.68 -26.81 22.78
CA GLY A 55 54.59 -27.62 23.35
C GLY A 55 53.53 -26.77 24.07
N GLN A 56 53.96 -25.76 24.85
CA GLN A 56 53.08 -24.83 25.55
C GLN A 56 52.34 -23.90 24.59
N GLY A 57 53.01 -23.39 23.54
CA GLY A 57 52.40 -22.59 22.48
C GLY A 57 51.27 -23.35 21.78
N ARG A 58 51.56 -24.54 21.24
CA ARG A 58 50.54 -25.41 20.61
C ARG A 58 49.38 -25.75 21.55
N ALA A 59 49.65 -26.00 22.83
CA ALA A 59 48.57 -26.24 23.80
C ALA A 59 47.67 -25.00 24.02
N GLY A 60 48.26 -23.79 24.00
CA GLY A 60 47.53 -22.54 24.09
C GLY A 60 46.70 -22.24 22.83
N ASP A 61 47.27 -22.49 21.66
CA ASP A 61 46.57 -22.30 20.37
C ASP A 61 45.36 -23.23 20.22
N GLU A 62 45.53 -24.51 20.54
CA GLU A 62 44.47 -25.53 20.51
C GLU A 62 43.34 -25.19 21.50
N GLU A 63 43.69 -24.78 22.73
CA GLU A 63 42.71 -24.35 23.75
C GLU A 63 41.98 -23.07 23.32
N ALA A 64 42.69 -22.07 22.79
CA ALA A 64 42.08 -20.85 22.28
C ALA A 64 41.14 -21.12 21.09
N LYS A 65 41.50 -22.04 20.19
CA LYS A 65 40.65 -22.49 19.09
C LYS A 65 39.40 -23.23 19.61
N GLY A 66 39.56 -24.14 20.57
CA GLY A 66 38.45 -24.84 21.21
C GLY A 66 37.47 -23.90 21.92
N GLN A 67 37.98 -22.92 22.67
CA GLN A 67 37.15 -21.89 23.32
C GLN A 67 36.36 -21.04 22.31
N ARG A 68 36.97 -20.65 21.19
CA ARG A 68 36.29 -19.91 20.11
C ARG A 68 35.16 -20.72 19.48
N LEU A 69 35.38 -22.01 19.19
CA LEU A 69 34.35 -22.90 18.66
C LEU A 69 33.21 -23.14 19.66
N ARG A 70 33.49 -23.25 20.97
CA ARG A 70 32.45 -23.29 22.01
C ARG A 70 31.64 -22.00 22.10
N ALA A 71 32.27 -20.83 21.99
CA ALA A 71 31.57 -19.56 21.96
C ALA A 71 30.62 -19.49 20.75
N ALA A 72 31.11 -19.79 19.55
CA ALA A 72 30.31 -19.85 18.33
C ALA A 72 29.14 -20.84 18.44
N ALA A 73 29.36 -22.04 18.98
CA ALA A 73 28.30 -23.01 19.25
C ALA A 73 27.26 -22.53 20.29
N GLY A 74 27.68 -21.66 21.22
CA GLY A 74 26.79 -20.94 22.14
C GLY A 74 25.87 -19.97 21.42
N ASP A 75 26.44 -19.15 20.53
CA ASP A 75 25.71 -18.16 19.72
C ASP A 75 24.73 -18.81 18.74
N ILE A 76 25.16 -19.89 18.05
CA ILE A 76 24.29 -20.71 17.22
C ILE A 76 23.15 -21.29 18.07
N GLY A 77 23.44 -21.79 19.29
CA GLY A 77 22.43 -22.28 20.22
C GLY A 77 21.43 -21.20 20.66
N ALA A 78 21.85 -19.95 20.80
CA ALA A 78 20.97 -18.81 21.05
C ALA A 78 20.10 -18.47 19.83
N ARG A 79 20.68 -18.51 18.61
CA ARG A 79 19.94 -18.32 17.34
C ARG A 79 18.86 -19.40 17.15
N VAL A 80 19.19 -20.68 17.33
CA VAL A 80 18.23 -21.80 17.25
C VAL A 80 17.08 -21.63 18.25
N LYS A 81 17.36 -21.17 19.48
CA LYS A 81 16.30 -20.86 20.46
C LYS A 81 15.37 -19.73 19.99
N ARG A 82 15.90 -18.66 19.41
CA ARG A 82 15.09 -17.53 18.86
C ARG A 82 14.22 -17.99 17.69
N LEU A 83 14.80 -18.69 16.72
CA LEU A 83 14.07 -19.26 15.57
C LEU A 83 13.00 -20.27 16.02
N GLY A 84 13.31 -21.10 17.02
CA GLY A 84 12.36 -22.04 17.62
C GLY A 84 11.18 -21.38 18.37
N LEU A 85 11.33 -20.15 18.86
CA LEU A 85 10.21 -19.34 19.36
C LEU A 85 9.37 -18.80 18.21
N SER A 86 10.02 -18.18 17.21
CA SER A 86 9.37 -17.67 15.99
C SER A 86 8.50 -18.74 15.30
N ARG A 87 9.03 -19.96 15.13
CA ARG A 87 8.25 -21.10 14.60
C ARG A 87 6.97 -21.37 15.40
N ARG A 88 7.03 -21.34 16.74
CA ARG A 88 5.84 -21.56 17.60
C ARG A 88 4.84 -20.41 17.52
N ASP A 89 5.28 -19.19 17.23
CA ASP A 89 4.40 -18.04 17.02
C ASP A 89 3.69 -18.15 15.66
N LEU A 90 4.43 -18.51 14.60
CA LEU A 90 3.87 -18.85 13.28
C LEU A 90 2.84 -19.99 13.35
N GLU A 91 3.16 -21.08 14.04
CA GLU A 91 2.23 -22.21 14.25
C GLU A 91 0.95 -21.81 15.00
N ARG A 92 1.07 -20.92 16.00
CA ARG A 92 -0.08 -20.36 16.71
C ARG A 92 -0.95 -19.49 15.80
N GLU A 93 -0.35 -18.71 14.91
CA GLU A 93 -1.10 -17.90 13.94
C GLU A 93 -1.77 -18.74 12.85
N VAL A 94 -1.08 -19.75 12.31
CA VAL A 94 -1.68 -20.77 11.42
C VAL A 94 -2.88 -21.43 12.10
N GLY A 95 -2.76 -21.80 13.38
CA GLY A 95 -3.87 -22.33 14.18
C GLY A 95 -5.05 -21.37 14.31
N ARG A 96 -4.81 -20.09 14.60
CA ARG A 96 -5.85 -19.04 14.64
C ARG A 96 -6.55 -18.91 13.29
N GLN A 97 -5.79 -18.79 12.19
CA GLN A 97 -6.36 -18.69 10.85
C GLN A 97 -7.20 -19.92 10.48
N ASP A 98 -6.77 -21.12 10.85
CA ASP A 98 -7.51 -22.35 10.56
C ASP A 98 -8.83 -22.45 11.38
N THR A 99 -8.90 -21.91 12.61
CA THR A 99 -10.18 -21.75 13.33
C THR A 99 -11.09 -20.72 12.66
N ARG A 100 -10.55 -19.58 12.20
CA ARG A 100 -11.31 -18.56 11.47
C ARG A 100 -11.86 -19.11 10.15
N ARG A 101 -11.05 -19.90 9.43
CA ARG A 101 -11.42 -20.61 8.20
C ARG A 101 -12.62 -21.54 8.42
N ARG A 102 -12.61 -22.35 9.49
CA ARG A 102 -13.74 -23.22 9.88
C ARG A 102 -15.01 -22.43 10.19
N SER A 103 -14.88 -21.30 10.89
CA SER A 103 -16.01 -20.40 11.18
C SER A 103 -16.65 -19.83 9.91
N ILE A 104 -15.84 -19.34 8.97
CA ILE A 104 -16.33 -18.82 7.67
C ILE A 104 -17.01 -19.93 6.85
N ILE A 105 -16.44 -21.14 6.81
CA ILE A 105 -17.07 -22.29 6.14
C ILE A 105 -18.45 -22.61 6.75
N SER A 106 -18.58 -22.55 8.08
CA SER A 106 -19.87 -22.73 8.77
C SER A 106 -20.88 -21.62 8.41
N GLN A 107 -20.44 -20.36 8.37
CA GLN A 107 -21.30 -19.23 7.96
C GLN A 107 -21.76 -19.35 6.50
N MET A 108 -20.87 -19.81 5.61
CA MET A 108 -21.20 -20.08 4.21
C MET A 108 -22.20 -21.23 4.06
N ALA A 109 -22.07 -22.31 4.84
CA ALA A 109 -23.01 -23.42 4.83
C ALA A 109 -24.42 -22.98 5.24
N GLU A 110 -24.55 -22.16 6.29
CA GLU A 110 -25.84 -21.62 6.73
C GLU A 110 -26.42 -20.63 5.72
N LEU A 111 -25.60 -19.74 5.14
CA LEU A 111 -26.05 -18.86 4.05
C LEU A 111 -26.55 -19.64 2.82
N ILE A 112 -25.93 -20.77 2.47
CA ILE A 112 -26.39 -21.65 1.39
C ILE A 112 -27.75 -22.27 1.75
N ARG A 113 -27.96 -22.71 3.00
CA ARG A 113 -29.25 -23.23 3.48
C ARG A 113 -30.34 -22.17 3.38
N VAL A 114 -30.09 -20.97 3.89
CA VAL A 114 -31.02 -19.83 3.86
C VAL A 114 -31.31 -19.39 2.41
N LEU A 115 -30.31 -19.35 1.53
CA LEU A 115 -30.49 -19.05 0.11
C LEU A 115 -31.37 -20.07 -0.63
N ARG A 116 -31.33 -21.36 -0.25
CA ARG A 116 -32.25 -22.37 -0.81
C ARG A 116 -33.70 -22.10 -0.40
N GLY A 117 -33.93 -21.70 0.85
CA GLY A 117 -35.25 -21.29 1.34
C GLY A 117 -35.83 -20.14 0.53
N TYR A 118 -35.15 -18.99 0.49
CA TYR A 118 -35.62 -17.83 -0.28
C TYR A 118 -35.81 -18.11 -1.78
N ARG A 119 -35.01 -19.00 -2.39
CA ARG A 119 -35.21 -19.40 -3.79
C ARG A 119 -36.48 -20.22 -3.99
N ALA A 120 -36.83 -21.11 -3.05
CA ALA A 120 -38.12 -21.80 -3.06
C ALA A 120 -39.27 -20.80 -2.91
N ASP A 121 -39.11 -19.79 -2.03
CA ASP A 121 -40.10 -18.73 -1.85
C ASP A 121 -40.29 -17.87 -3.12
N ASP A 122 -39.23 -17.52 -3.85
CA ASP A 122 -39.34 -16.79 -5.13
C ASP A 122 -40.09 -17.60 -6.19
N VAL A 123 -39.83 -18.92 -6.28
CA VAL A 123 -40.53 -19.82 -7.21
C VAL A 123 -42.01 -19.93 -6.85
N GLY A 124 -42.33 -20.16 -5.56
CA GLY A 124 -43.73 -20.21 -5.10
C GLY A 124 -44.47 -18.90 -5.36
N LEU A 125 -43.85 -17.75 -5.07
CA LEU A 125 -44.42 -16.44 -5.37
C LEU A 125 -44.57 -16.18 -6.88
N ALA A 126 -43.69 -16.74 -7.72
CA ALA A 126 -43.80 -16.65 -9.18
C ALA A 126 -44.99 -17.46 -9.73
N GLU A 127 -45.19 -18.69 -9.24
CA GLU A 127 -46.33 -19.53 -9.58
C GLU A 127 -47.65 -18.91 -9.13
N GLU A 128 -47.69 -18.40 -7.89
CA GLU A 128 -48.81 -17.63 -7.36
C GLU A 128 -49.16 -16.42 -8.23
N LEU A 129 -48.16 -15.61 -8.60
CA LEU A 129 -48.32 -14.45 -9.47
C LEU A 129 -48.86 -14.83 -10.85
N ALA A 130 -48.36 -15.92 -11.44
CA ALA A 130 -48.87 -16.44 -12.70
C ALA A 130 -50.35 -16.87 -12.56
N GLY A 131 -50.71 -17.50 -11.44
CA GLY A 131 -52.08 -17.89 -11.13
C GLY A 131 -53.04 -16.69 -11.03
N VAL A 132 -52.69 -15.65 -10.27
CA VAL A 132 -53.49 -14.42 -10.15
C VAL A 132 -53.55 -13.68 -11.48
N SER A 133 -52.45 -13.59 -12.22
CA SER A 133 -52.39 -12.90 -13.52
C SER A 133 -53.31 -13.54 -14.57
N ARG A 134 -53.41 -14.88 -14.62
CA ARG A 134 -54.37 -15.58 -15.50
C ARG A 134 -55.82 -15.26 -15.12
N ARG A 135 -56.14 -15.20 -13.82
CA ARG A 135 -57.49 -14.82 -13.35
C ARG A 135 -57.83 -13.38 -13.74
N ARG A 136 -56.89 -12.44 -13.58
CA ARG A 136 -57.01 -11.05 -14.02
C ARG A 136 -57.33 -10.97 -15.52
N GLN A 137 -56.54 -11.66 -16.36
CA GLN A 137 -56.73 -11.68 -17.81
C GLN A 137 -58.08 -12.29 -18.23
N SER A 138 -58.52 -13.36 -17.56
CA SER A 138 -59.84 -13.97 -17.81
C SER A 138 -61.00 -13.04 -17.46
N LEU A 139 -60.85 -12.23 -16.40
CA LEU A 139 -61.87 -11.26 -15.99
C LEU A 139 -61.86 -10.02 -16.92
N GLU A 140 -60.69 -9.61 -17.41
CA GLU A 140 -60.57 -8.55 -18.42
C GLU A 140 -61.27 -8.92 -19.73
N SER A 141 -61.18 -10.18 -20.19
CA SER A 141 -61.98 -10.66 -21.33
C SER A 141 -63.48 -10.67 -21.05
N GLN A 142 -63.91 -11.11 -19.85
CA GLN A 142 -65.33 -11.10 -19.47
C GLN A 142 -65.90 -9.67 -19.42
N ILE A 143 -65.15 -8.71 -18.88
CA ILE A 143 -65.50 -7.29 -18.87
C ILE A 143 -65.61 -6.73 -20.30
N ALA A 144 -64.73 -7.13 -21.22
CA ALA A 144 -64.80 -6.73 -22.62
C ALA A 144 -66.06 -7.27 -23.32
N GLU A 145 -66.39 -8.56 -23.12
CA GLU A 145 -67.61 -9.19 -23.62
C GLU A 145 -68.88 -8.54 -23.04
N LEU A 146 -68.89 -8.26 -21.72
CA LEU A 146 -70.00 -7.56 -21.07
C LEU A 146 -70.20 -6.15 -21.64
N ARG A 147 -69.13 -5.37 -21.84
CA ARG A 147 -69.19 -4.02 -22.44
C ARG A 147 -69.75 -4.03 -23.85
N ASP A 148 -69.32 -4.96 -24.71
CA ASP A 148 -69.87 -5.13 -26.06
C ASP A 148 -71.35 -5.56 -26.03
N SER A 149 -71.71 -6.49 -25.13
CA SER A 149 -73.11 -6.90 -24.96
C SER A 149 -74.01 -5.74 -24.48
N LEU A 150 -73.52 -4.91 -23.56
CA LEU A 150 -74.22 -3.74 -23.05
C LEU A 150 -74.41 -2.70 -24.17
N ALA A 151 -73.35 -2.37 -24.92
CA ALA A 151 -73.43 -1.44 -26.05
C ALA A 151 -74.46 -1.91 -27.10
N LYS A 152 -74.54 -3.21 -27.38
CA LYS A 152 -75.54 -3.80 -28.28
C LYS A 152 -76.97 -3.68 -27.74
N VAL A 153 -77.18 -3.76 -26.43
CA VAL A 153 -78.51 -3.56 -25.80
C VAL A 153 -78.88 -2.07 -25.76
N GLU A 154 -77.96 -1.19 -25.38
CA GLU A 154 -78.15 0.26 -25.35
C GLU A 154 -78.44 0.83 -26.74
N ALA A 155 -77.76 0.37 -27.79
CA ALA A 155 -78.06 0.73 -29.17
C ALA A 155 -79.49 0.33 -29.58
N LYS A 156 -79.95 -0.87 -29.20
CA LYS A 156 -81.34 -1.31 -29.42
C LYS A 156 -82.33 -0.48 -28.61
N GLN A 157 -82.01 -0.12 -27.36
CA GLN A 157 -82.82 0.71 -26.50
C GLN A 157 -83.00 2.12 -27.11
N ASN A 158 -81.91 2.77 -27.51
CA ASN A 158 -81.93 4.09 -28.14
C ASN A 158 -82.72 4.08 -29.46
N ALA A 159 -82.52 3.07 -30.31
CA ALA A 159 -83.29 2.91 -31.55
C ALA A 159 -84.80 2.69 -31.29
N ARG A 160 -85.17 2.01 -30.20
CA ARG A 160 -86.58 1.85 -29.79
C ARG A 160 -87.16 3.14 -29.20
N ARG A 161 -86.39 3.87 -28.38
CA ARG A 161 -86.81 5.14 -27.79
C ARG A 161 -87.05 6.21 -28.85
N GLY A 162 -86.15 6.40 -29.81
CA GLY A 162 -86.36 7.33 -30.93
C GLY A 162 -87.56 6.96 -31.83
N ARG A 163 -87.86 5.67 -32.00
CA ARG A 163 -89.09 5.23 -32.68
C ARG A 163 -90.34 5.51 -31.86
N LEU A 164 -90.29 5.31 -30.54
CA LEU A 164 -91.37 5.62 -29.62
C LEU A 164 -91.71 7.12 -29.66
N GLU A 165 -90.69 7.97 -29.50
CA GLU A 165 -90.81 9.44 -29.59
C GLU A 165 -91.40 9.88 -30.94
N ALA A 166 -90.97 9.30 -32.06
CA ALA A 166 -91.52 9.60 -33.37
C ALA A 166 -93.00 9.18 -33.54
N LEU A 167 -93.41 8.03 -32.98
CA LEU A 167 -94.81 7.59 -33.02
C LEU A 167 -95.69 8.38 -32.05
N GLU A 168 -95.18 8.75 -30.87
CA GLU A 168 -95.88 9.61 -29.91
C GLU A 168 -96.05 11.03 -30.47
N ALA A 169 -95.03 11.60 -31.11
CA ALA A 169 -95.13 12.87 -31.83
C ALA A 169 -96.15 12.82 -32.98
N ARG A 170 -96.15 11.75 -33.78
CA ARG A 170 -97.16 11.53 -34.83
C ARG A 170 -98.57 11.41 -34.26
N LEU A 171 -98.75 10.64 -33.19
CA LEU A 171 -100.04 10.49 -32.52
C LEU A 171 -100.54 11.83 -31.97
N ASN A 172 -99.66 12.62 -31.33
CA ASN A 172 -100.00 13.95 -30.83
C ASN A 172 -100.48 14.86 -31.97
N VAL A 173 -99.72 14.98 -33.07
CA VAL A 173 -100.11 15.80 -34.23
C VAL A 173 -101.46 15.36 -34.82
N LEU A 174 -101.69 14.05 -34.97
CA LEU A 174 -102.97 13.53 -35.48
C LEU A 174 -104.14 13.78 -34.51
N SER A 175 -103.91 13.65 -33.20
CA SER A 175 -104.92 13.90 -32.17
C SER A 175 -105.25 15.39 -32.02
N GLU A 176 -104.25 16.27 -32.19
CA GLU A 176 -104.44 17.72 -32.16
C GLU A 176 -105.11 18.21 -33.45
N ALA A 177 -104.77 17.65 -34.61
CA ALA A 177 -105.51 17.86 -35.85
C ALA A 177 -106.98 17.41 -35.71
N GLN A 178 -107.25 16.25 -35.09
CA GLN A 178 -108.62 15.81 -34.79
C GLN A 178 -109.34 16.78 -33.84
N ARG A 179 -108.67 17.28 -32.80
CA ARG A 179 -109.25 18.27 -31.86
C ARG A 179 -109.52 19.61 -32.53
N GLN A 180 -108.62 20.08 -33.39
CA GLN A 180 -108.82 21.29 -34.20
C GLN A 180 -109.98 21.10 -35.19
N LEU A 181 -110.15 19.92 -35.78
CA LEU A 181 -111.31 19.59 -36.62
C LEU A 181 -112.63 19.60 -35.83
N GLN A 182 -112.61 19.13 -34.58
CA GLN A 182 -113.78 19.19 -33.67
C GLN A 182 -114.11 20.62 -33.22
N VAL A 183 -113.10 21.48 -33.02
CA VAL A 183 -113.31 22.91 -32.69
C VAL A 183 -113.76 23.70 -33.92
N ALA A 184 -113.23 23.42 -35.11
CA ALA A 184 -113.72 24.02 -36.36
C ALA A 184 -115.16 23.61 -36.70
N ARG A 185 -115.62 22.44 -36.22
CA ARG A 185 -117.03 22.01 -36.24
C ARG A 185 -117.94 22.74 -35.22
N ALA A 186 -117.42 23.68 -34.42
CA ALA A 186 -118.22 24.44 -33.46
C ALA A 186 -118.65 25.83 -33.98
N ASP A 187 -117.91 26.42 -34.92
CA ASP A 187 -118.25 27.73 -35.52
C ASP A 187 -119.19 27.62 -36.74
N GLU A 188 -119.33 26.43 -37.33
CA GLU A 188 -120.42 26.09 -38.26
C GLU A 188 -121.43 25.19 -37.52
N PRO A 189 -122.75 25.50 -37.50
CA PRO A 189 -123.72 24.64 -36.82
C PRO A 189 -123.71 23.25 -37.48
N PRO A 190 -123.54 22.16 -36.71
CA PRO A 190 -123.52 20.83 -37.28
C PRO A 190 -124.87 20.53 -37.92
N VAL A 191 -124.87 20.28 -39.23
CA VAL A 191 -126.04 19.83 -39.99
C VAL A 191 -126.48 18.47 -39.44
N THR A 192 -127.43 18.51 -38.50
CA THR A 192 -128.06 17.33 -37.92
C THR A 192 -129.35 17.05 -38.67
N VAL A 193 -129.34 15.97 -39.44
CA VAL A 193 -130.54 15.43 -40.09
C VAL A 193 -131.25 14.51 -39.09
N GLU A 194 -132.42 14.93 -38.59
CA GLU A 194 -133.30 14.03 -37.83
C GLU A 194 -133.67 12.82 -38.70
N GLY A 195 -133.50 11.60 -38.15
CA GLY A 195 -133.70 10.35 -38.88
C GLY A 195 -132.48 9.84 -39.67
N ALA A 196 -131.34 10.53 -39.66
CA ALA A 196 -130.11 9.98 -40.25
C ALA A 196 -129.56 8.79 -39.45
N LEU A 197 -129.28 7.69 -40.15
CA LEU A 197 -128.71 6.46 -39.59
C LEU A 197 -127.20 6.61 -39.36
N ALA A 198 -126.48 7.15 -40.35
CA ALA A 198 -125.03 7.39 -40.35
C ALA A 198 -124.63 8.27 -41.55
N ALA A 199 -123.40 8.77 -41.56
CA ALA A 199 -122.76 9.30 -42.77
C ALA A 199 -121.91 8.22 -43.48
N ILE A 200 -121.71 8.31 -44.80
CA ILE A 200 -121.01 7.26 -45.58
C ILE A 200 -119.62 6.93 -45.01
N TYR A 201 -118.83 7.93 -44.63
CA TYR A 201 -117.48 7.70 -44.10
C TYR A 201 -117.45 6.84 -42.82
N GLN A 202 -118.54 6.79 -42.05
CA GLN A 202 -118.64 5.99 -40.82
C GLN A 202 -118.96 4.51 -41.11
N VAL A 203 -119.53 4.23 -42.29
CA VAL A 203 -120.07 2.92 -42.68
C VAL A 203 -119.09 2.13 -43.55
N VAL A 204 -118.15 2.82 -44.23
CA VAL A 204 -117.22 2.24 -45.20
C VAL A 204 -115.81 2.10 -44.62
N ARG A 205 -115.31 0.86 -44.51
CA ARG A 205 -113.93 0.56 -44.11
C ARG A 205 -113.06 0.24 -45.32
N VAL A 206 -111.98 1.01 -45.51
CA VAL A 206 -111.09 0.91 -46.69
C VAL A 206 -109.77 0.18 -46.35
N PRO A 207 -109.23 -0.67 -47.25
CA PRO A 207 -107.89 -1.26 -47.10
C PRO A 207 -106.76 -0.21 -47.22
N ARG A 208 -105.59 -0.52 -46.64
CA ARG A 208 -104.42 0.38 -46.70
C ARG A 208 -103.90 0.53 -48.13
N GLY A 209 -103.62 1.76 -48.53
CA GLY A 209 -103.14 2.14 -49.86
C GLY A 209 -104.26 2.33 -50.89
N LEU A 210 -105.52 2.42 -50.47
CA LEU A 210 -106.68 2.67 -51.33
C LEU A 210 -107.58 3.81 -50.83
N GLU A 211 -107.23 4.42 -49.69
CA GLU A 211 -108.02 5.48 -49.04
C GLU A 211 -108.26 6.66 -50.00
N GLN A 212 -107.21 7.18 -50.65
CA GLN A 212 -107.29 8.24 -51.66
C GLN A 212 -108.20 7.87 -52.84
N ALA A 213 -108.06 6.66 -53.39
CA ALA A 213 -108.86 6.20 -54.52
C ALA A 213 -110.36 6.10 -54.19
N ILE A 214 -110.70 5.62 -52.99
CA ILE A 214 -112.10 5.49 -52.56
C ILE A 214 -112.70 6.85 -52.18
N GLU A 215 -111.94 7.70 -51.48
CA GLU A 215 -112.35 9.06 -51.11
C GLU A 215 -112.61 9.92 -52.37
N ALA A 216 -111.71 9.87 -53.36
CA ALA A 216 -111.89 10.53 -54.65
C ALA A 216 -113.06 9.96 -55.47
N ALA A 217 -113.28 8.64 -55.43
CA ALA A 217 -114.41 8.00 -56.10
C ALA A 217 -115.78 8.40 -55.54
N LEU A 218 -115.85 8.66 -54.22
CA LEU A 218 -117.07 9.08 -53.54
C LEU A 218 -117.29 10.61 -53.63
N SER A 219 -116.22 11.43 -53.68
CA SER A 219 -116.27 12.90 -53.77
C SER A 219 -117.29 13.49 -52.77
N ASP A 220 -118.27 14.26 -53.26
CA ASP A 220 -119.31 14.95 -52.48
C ASP A 220 -120.26 13.99 -51.74
N THR A 221 -120.12 12.67 -51.94
CA THR A 221 -120.91 11.65 -51.23
C THR A 221 -120.20 11.08 -49.99
N VAL A 222 -118.91 11.36 -49.76
CA VAL A 222 -118.18 10.87 -48.55
C VAL A 222 -118.86 11.35 -47.25
N GLU A 223 -119.28 12.61 -47.22
CA GLU A 223 -120.00 13.22 -46.09
C GLU A 223 -121.53 13.07 -46.19
N ALA A 224 -122.07 12.30 -47.16
CA ALA A 224 -123.52 12.18 -47.33
C ALA A 224 -124.18 11.43 -46.17
N PHE A 225 -125.33 11.93 -45.72
CA PHE A 225 -126.15 11.31 -44.68
C PHE A 225 -127.08 10.24 -45.28
N ILE A 226 -127.17 9.11 -44.61
CA ILE A 226 -128.01 7.97 -44.99
C ILE A 226 -129.28 8.02 -44.14
N VAL A 227 -130.46 7.99 -44.77
CA VAL A 227 -131.76 7.89 -44.08
C VAL A 227 -132.50 6.63 -44.52
N GLN A 228 -133.49 6.17 -43.76
CA GLN A 228 -134.17 4.92 -44.05
C GLN A 228 -135.18 5.08 -45.20
N HIS A 229 -135.94 6.18 -45.18
CA HIS A 229 -137.04 6.43 -46.11
C HIS A 229 -136.94 7.74 -46.89
N ARG A 230 -137.50 7.75 -48.10
CA ARG A 230 -137.52 8.94 -48.96
C ARG A 230 -138.32 10.11 -48.36
N SER A 231 -139.32 9.84 -47.51
CA SER A 231 -140.03 10.88 -46.75
C SER A 231 -139.09 11.65 -45.83
N GLU A 232 -138.31 10.94 -45.02
CA GLU A 232 -137.31 11.50 -44.10
C GLU A 232 -136.31 12.39 -44.85
N ALA A 233 -135.84 11.94 -46.02
CA ALA A 233 -134.95 12.75 -46.86
C ALA A 233 -135.58 14.08 -47.33
N ILE A 234 -136.87 14.08 -47.65
CA ILE A 234 -137.57 15.29 -48.11
C ILE A 234 -137.80 16.26 -46.96
N ASP A 235 -138.18 15.76 -45.79
CA ASP A 235 -138.42 16.60 -44.62
C ASP A 235 -137.10 17.16 -44.06
N ALA A 236 -136.02 16.37 -44.08
CA ALA A 236 -134.66 16.84 -43.82
C ALA A 236 -134.24 17.94 -44.81
N ILE A 237 -134.39 17.75 -46.13
CA ILE A 237 -134.03 18.79 -47.12
C ILE A 237 -134.83 20.09 -46.88
N ARG A 238 -136.13 20.00 -46.53
CA ARG A 238 -136.94 21.18 -46.17
C ARG A 238 -136.37 21.91 -44.96
N ALA A 239 -136.00 21.19 -43.91
CA ALA A 239 -135.38 21.77 -42.73
C ALA A 239 -134.04 22.47 -43.05
N LEU A 240 -133.20 21.83 -43.88
CA LEU A 240 -131.90 22.39 -44.29
C LEU A 240 -132.02 23.63 -45.18
N VAL A 241 -132.95 23.65 -46.13
CA VAL A 241 -133.22 24.83 -46.96
C VAL A 241 -133.81 25.98 -46.12
N ALA A 242 -134.62 25.68 -45.09
CA ALA A 242 -135.13 26.70 -44.17
C ALA A 242 -134.07 27.26 -43.21
N GLN A 243 -132.94 26.58 -43.05
CA GLN A 243 -131.82 26.96 -42.15
C GLN A 243 -130.60 27.53 -42.91
N ASP A 244 -130.73 27.76 -44.23
CA ASP A 244 -129.65 28.21 -45.13
C ASP A 244 -128.36 27.36 -45.00
N ALA A 245 -128.56 26.05 -44.81
CA ALA A 245 -127.51 25.10 -44.49
C ALA A 245 -126.56 24.83 -45.68
N PRO A 246 -125.28 24.47 -45.42
CA PRO A 246 -124.34 24.13 -46.49
C PRO A 246 -124.82 22.95 -47.34
N ARG A 247 -124.34 22.89 -48.59
CA ARG A 247 -124.69 21.88 -49.60
C ARG A 247 -124.51 20.46 -49.04
N THR A 248 -125.62 19.84 -48.66
CA THR A 248 -125.66 18.53 -48.00
C THR A 248 -126.31 17.49 -48.90
N THR A 249 -125.66 16.34 -49.05
CA THR A 249 -126.20 15.19 -49.79
C THR A 249 -126.91 14.24 -48.82
N ILE A 250 -128.17 13.88 -49.12
CA ILE A 250 -128.95 12.90 -48.34
C ILE A 250 -129.34 11.72 -49.24
N LEU A 251 -129.14 10.50 -48.75
CA LEU A 251 -129.28 9.25 -49.50
C LEU A 251 -130.29 8.31 -48.81
N PRO A 252 -131.56 8.32 -49.24
CA PRO A 252 -132.59 7.42 -48.71
C PRO A 252 -132.43 5.98 -49.24
N LEU A 253 -132.29 5.01 -48.32
CA LEU A 253 -132.01 3.60 -48.64
C LEU A 253 -133.11 2.92 -49.48
N ASP A 254 -134.39 3.26 -49.23
CA ASP A 254 -135.53 2.73 -49.98
C ASP A 254 -135.51 3.12 -51.47
N ALA A 255 -135.03 4.31 -51.79
CA ALA A 255 -134.94 4.84 -53.16
C ALA A 255 -133.72 4.32 -53.94
N VAL A 256 -132.74 3.69 -53.27
CA VAL A 256 -131.55 3.13 -53.93
C VAL A 256 -131.96 1.99 -54.87
N LYS A 257 -131.72 2.18 -56.17
CA LYS A 257 -131.86 1.10 -57.16
C LYS A 257 -130.73 0.09 -56.97
N GLN A 258 -131.04 -1.20 -57.09
CA GLN A 258 -130.02 -2.24 -57.07
C GLN A 258 -129.09 -2.06 -58.28
N VAL A 259 -127.80 -1.85 -58.02
CA VAL A 259 -126.73 -1.94 -59.01
C VAL A 259 -125.93 -3.18 -58.68
N TYR A 260 -125.59 -3.97 -59.69
CA TYR A 260 -124.65 -5.08 -59.53
C TYR A 260 -123.25 -4.59 -59.90
N PRO A 261 -122.23 -4.87 -59.06
CA PRO A 261 -120.85 -4.50 -59.36
C PRO A 261 -120.37 -5.08 -60.70
N LEU A 262 -119.51 -4.34 -61.39
CA LEU A 262 -118.89 -4.81 -62.63
C LEU A 262 -118.11 -6.11 -62.38
N ASN A 263 -118.28 -7.10 -63.27
CA ASN A 263 -117.43 -8.28 -63.27
C ASN A 263 -116.26 -8.04 -64.23
N LEU A 264 -115.05 -7.90 -63.68
CA LEU A 264 -113.84 -7.58 -64.45
C LEU A 264 -112.87 -8.76 -64.44
N MET A 265 -112.32 -9.08 -65.61
CA MET A 265 -111.18 -9.98 -65.74
C MET A 265 -109.95 -9.34 -65.09
N ARG A 266 -109.09 -10.14 -64.43
CA ARG A 266 -107.83 -9.66 -63.85
C ARG A 266 -106.87 -9.24 -64.97
N GLU A 267 -106.61 -7.95 -65.09
CA GLU A 267 -105.69 -7.35 -66.07
C GLU A 267 -104.61 -6.53 -65.35
N LYS A 268 -103.38 -6.51 -65.89
CA LYS A 268 -102.26 -5.78 -65.29
C LYS A 268 -102.55 -4.27 -65.23
N GLY A 269 -102.48 -3.74 -64.01
CA GLY A 269 -102.78 -2.35 -63.66
C GLY A 269 -104.17 -2.12 -63.05
N ILE A 270 -105.09 -3.10 -63.12
CA ILE A 270 -106.41 -3.01 -62.48
C ILE A 270 -106.35 -3.66 -61.09
N ILE A 271 -106.76 -2.92 -60.06
CA ILE A 271 -106.80 -3.39 -58.66
C ILE A 271 -108.12 -4.12 -58.38
N GLY A 272 -109.25 -3.58 -58.84
CA GLY A 272 -110.57 -4.18 -58.69
C GLY A 272 -111.71 -3.18 -58.82
N VAL A 273 -112.93 -3.61 -58.51
CA VAL A 273 -114.10 -2.72 -58.42
C VAL A 273 -114.20 -2.15 -57.01
N ALA A 274 -114.39 -0.84 -56.88
CA ALA A 274 -114.34 -0.12 -55.62
C ALA A 274 -115.29 -0.69 -54.54
N SER A 275 -116.53 -1.07 -54.89
CA SER A 275 -117.45 -1.66 -53.89
C SER A 275 -117.03 -3.03 -53.36
N GLN A 276 -116.19 -3.77 -54.10
CA GLN A 276 -115.64 -5.07 -53.69
C GLN A 276 -114.33 -4.94 -52.90
N LEU A 277 -113.66 -3.78 -53.00
CA LEU A 277 -112.41 -3.49 -52.29
C LEU A 277 -112.68 -2.95 -50.88
N VAL A 278 -113.82 -2.30 -50.65
CA VAL A 278 -114.24 -1.79 -49.33
C VAL A 278 -115.06 -2.81 -48.55
N ARG A 279 -115.18 -2.63 -47.24
CA ARG A 279 -116.07 -3.40 -46.36
C ARG A 279 -117.13 -2.49 -45.76
N CYS A 280 -118.38 -2.89 -45.77
CA CYS A 280 -119.48 -2.22 -45.09
C CYS A 280 -120.44 -3.24 -44.47
N GLU A 281 -121.40 -2.79 -43.67
CA GLU A 281 -122.42 -3.66 -43.08
C GLU A 281 -123.55 -3.98 -44.07
N THR A 282 -124.15 -5.16 -43.92
CA THR A 282 -125.17 -5.70 -44.84
C THR A 282 -126.30 -4.73 -45.21
N PRO A 283 -126.88 -3.90 -44.30
CA PRO A 283 -127.93 -2.95 -44.65
C PRO A 283 -127.51 -1.91 -45.70
N PHE A 284 -126.23 -1.57 -45.73
CA PHE A 284 -125.68 -0.50 -46.58
C PHE A 284 -125.00 -1.02 -47.85
N GLN A 285 -124.77 -2.35 -47.97
CA GLN A 285 -124.12 -2.96 -49.14
C GLN A 285 -124.79 -2.53 -50.47
N LYS A 286 -126.12 -2.48 -50.50
CA LYS A 286 -126.90 -2.01 -51.67
C LYS A 286 -126.61 -0.56 -52.05
N LEU A 287 -126.37 0.32 -51.08
CA LEU A 287 -125.97 1.72 -51.31
C LEU A 287 -124.52 1.80 -51.81
N ILE A 288 -123.61 1.03 -51.22
CA ILE A 288 -122.19 1.01 -51.63
C ILE A 288 -122.01 0.42 -53.03
N ASP A 289 -122.76 -0.61 -53.40
CA ASP A 289 -122.76 -1.14 -54.77
C ASP A 289 -123.38 -0.16 -55.78
N ALA A 290 -124.34 0.67 -55.36
CA ALA A 290 -124.88 1.75 -56.21
C ALA A 290 -123.88 2.88 -56.46
N LEU A 291 -123.09 3.26 -55.44
CA LEU A 291 -122.11 4.34 -55.54
C LEU A 291 -120.78 3.91 -56.16
N LEU A 292 -120.29 2.70 -55.82
CA LEU A 292 -118.94 2.23 -56.14
C LEU A 292 -118.90 0.96 -57.00
N GLY A 293 -120.04 0.31 -57.27
CA GLY A 293 -120.09 -0.91 -58.08
C GLY A 293 -119.76 -0.70 -59.57
N ARG A 294 -119.82 0.56 -60.05
CA ARG A 294 -119.38 0.96 -61.40
C ARG A 294 -118.06 1.73 -61.40
N THR A 295 -117.32 1.70 -60.30
CA THR A 295 -116.03 2.39 -60.17
C THR A 295 -114.89 1.38 -60.15
N ILE A 296 -113.94 1.54 -61.06
CA ILE A 296 -112.80 0.65 -61.25
C ILE A 296 -111.55 1.30 -60.68
N VAL A 297 -110.89 0.67 -59.71
CA VAL A 297 -109.63 1.17 -59.15
C VAL A 297 -108.44 0.60 -59.93
N VAL A 298 -107.50 1.46 -60.31
CA VAL A 298 -106.31 1.13 -61.10
C VAL A 298 -105.05 1.72 -60.46
N GLN A 299 -103.87 1.22 -60.85
CA GLN A 299 -102.59 1.66 -60.27
C GLN A 299 -102.20 3.08 -60.73
N ASP A 300 -102.29 3.35 -62.04
CA ASP A 300 -101.69 4.54 -62.66
C ASP A 300 -102.65 5.22 -63.66
N VAL A 301 -102.33 6.48 -63.98
CA VAL A 301 -103.11 7.36 -64.89
C VAL A 301 -103.15 6.79 -66.31
N GLU A 302 -102.10 6.11 -66.75
CA GLU A 302 -101.97 5.48 -68.06
C GLU A 302 -102.94 4.30 -68.22
N THR A 303 -103.07 3.48 -67.18
CA THR A 303 -104.07 2.41 -67.10
C THR A 303 -105.47 3.00 -67.02
N ALA A 304 -105.69 4.10 -66.28
CA ALA A 304 -106.98 4.76 -66.23
C ALA A 304 -107.45 5.22 -67.63
N ALA A 305 -106.58 5.90 -68.37
CA ALA A 305 -106.84 6.36 -69.75
C ALA A 305 -107.06 5.20 -70.75
N ARG A 306 -106.49 4.02 -70.50
CA ARG A 306 -106.73 2.79 -71.27
C ARG A 306 -108.07 2.14 -70.95
N VAL A 307 -108.43 2.04 -69.66
CA VAL A 307 -109.64 1.35 -69.19
C VAL A 307 -110.90 2.17 -69.47
N ILE A 308 -110.85 3.51 -69.32
CA ILE A 308 -112.03 4.38 -69.50
C ILE A 308 -112.62 4.30 -70.91
N ARG A 309 -111.79 4.08 -71.94
CA ARG A 309 -112.22 3.90 -73.35
C ARG A 309 -113.17 2.74 -73.56
N ARG A 310 -113.25 1.79 -72.62
CA ARG A 310 -114.19 0.65 -72.66
C ARG A 310 -115.62 1.04 -72.27
N GLY A 311 -115.84 2.25 -71.73
CA GLY A 311 -117.17 2.75 -71.36
C GLY A 311 -117.85 2.01 -70.20
N LEU A 312 -117.13 1.13 -69.48
CA LEU A 312 -117.71 0.26 -68.46
C LEU A 312 -118.16 1.03 -67.21
N GLY A 313 -117.48 2.10 -66.85
CA GLY A 313 -117.77 2.88 -65.64
C GLY A 313 -116.66 3.90 -65.35
N THR A 314 -116.75 4.55 -64.20
CA THR A 314 -115.74 5.49 -63.70
C THR A 314 -114.46 4.73 -63.38
N VAL A 315 -113.29 5.33 -63.64
CA VAL A 315 -111.99 4.71 -63.34
C VAL A 315 -111.17 5.64 -62.44
N VAL A 316 -110.58 5.12 -61.37
CA VAL A 316 -109.87 5.93 -60.36
C VAL A 316 -108.48 5.36 -60.07
N THR A 317 -107.45 6.19 -60.07
CA THR A 317 -106.08 5.78 -59.72
C THR A 317 -105.90 5.65 -58.20
N VAL A 318 -104.85 4.94 -57.75
CA VAL A 318 -104.46 4.91 -56.33
C VAL A 318 -104.30 6.31 -55.76
N ASP A 319 -103.69 7.22 -56.53
CA ASP A 319 -103.44 8.62 -56.16
C ASP A 319 -104.69 9.52 -56.19
N GLY A 320 -105.89 8.97 -56.42
CA GLY A 320 -107.16 9.70 -56.38
C GLY A 320 -107.52 10.48 -57.65
N VAL A 321 -106.95 10.16 -58.82
CA VAL A 321 -107.35 10.77 -60.10
C VAL A 321 -108.53 10.02 -60.69
N VAL A 322 -109.64 10.72 -60.97
CA VAL A 322 -110.92 10.14 -61.41
C VAL A 322 -111.20 10.42 -62.88
N PHE A 323 -111.49 9.39 -63.66
CA PHE A 323 -111.87 9.43 -65.06
C PHE A 323 -113.35 9.05 -65.20
N HIS A 324 -114.18 9.97 -65.70
CA HIS A 324 -115.62 9.76 -65.88
C HIS A 324 -115.94 9.30 -67.32
N PRO A 325 -116.96 8.44 -67.53
CA PRO A 325 -117.32 7.93 -68.86
C PRO A 325 -117.67 9.00 -69.90
N MET A 326 -118.09 10.20 -69.47
CA MET A 326 -118.39 11.34 -70.34
C MET A 326 -117.15 12.13 -70.80
N GLY A 327 -115.94 11.65 -70.48
CA GLY A 327 -114.67 12.27 -70.89
C GLY A 327 -114.13 13.33 -69.92
N ALA A 328 -114.84 13.63 -68.83
CA ALA A 328 -114.32 14.48 -67.76
C ALA A 328 -113.24 13.74 -66.95
N ILE A 329 -112.16 14.44 -66.61
CA ILE A 329 -111.09 13.95 -65.73
C ILE A 329 -111.01 14.90 -64.54
N THR A 330 -111.19 14.37 -63.33
CA THR A 330 -111.08 15.11 -62.07
C THR A 330 -109.76 14.73 -61.41
N ALA A 331 -108.89 15.73 -61.21
CA ALA A 331 -107.59 15.57 -60.59
C ALA A 331 -107.29 16.75 -59.66
N GLY A 332 -106.56 16.49 -58.58
CA GLY A 332 -106.24 17.48 -57.55
C GLY A 332 -107.17 17.39 -56.33
N PHE A 333 -106.73 18.01 -55.23
CA PHE A 333 -107.41 17.94 -53.94
C PHE A 333 -108.59 18.93 -53.86
N PRO A 334 -109.70 18.57 -53.18
CA PRO A 334 -110.76 19.50 -52.85
C PRO A 334 -110.20 20.74 -52.14
N ARG A 335 -110.61 21.94 -52.57
CA ARG A 335 -110.07 23.21 -52.04
C ARG A 335 -110.78 23.72 -50.78
N ALA A 336 -111.48 22.83 -50.07
CA ALA A 336 -112.09 23.07 -48.76
C ALA A 336 -111.26 22.39 -47.66
N THR A 337 -111.32 22.93 -46.45
CA THR A 337 -110.34 22.77 -45.35
C THR A 337 -110.37 21.40 -44.62
N ARG A 338 -110.58 20.28 -45.32
CA ARG A 338 -110.73 18.94 -44.71
C ARG A 338 -109.91 17.86 -45.44
N PRO A 339 -108.71 17.50 -44.93
CA PRO A 339 -107.92 16.39 -45.47
C PRO A 339 -108.24 15.04 -44.78
N TYR A 340 -108.50 13.99 -45.57
CA TYR A 340 -108.39 12.58 -45.18
C TYR A 340 -109.22 12.11 -43.98
N ILE A 341 -110.53 11.95 -44.16
CA ILE A 341 -111.39 11.43 -43.08
C ILE A 341 -111.10 9.93 -42.81
N LEU A 342 -110.96 9.13 -43.88
CA LEU A 342 -110.88 7.66 -43.78
C LEU A 342 -109.52 7.13 -43.29
N GLY A 343 -108.44 7.93 -43.42
CA GLY A 343 -107.09 7.54 -42.99
C GLY A 343 -106.81 7.83 -41.50
N HIS A 344 -107.33 8.95 -40.98
CA HIS A 344 -107.02 9.44 -39.62
C HIS A 344 -107.52 8.48 -38.52
N GLU A 345 -108.78 8.06 -38.58
CA GLU A 345 -109.41 7.25 -37.51
C GLU A 345 -108.68 5.92 -37.28
N ARG A 346 -108.15 5.32 -38.36
CA ARG A 346 -107.40 4.06 -38.29
C ARG A 346 -106.01 4.21 -37.69
N ASP A 347 -105.30 5.29 -38.01
CA ASP A 347 -104.00 5.55 -37.39
C ASP A 347 -104.16 5.89 -35.90
N LEU A 348 -105.21 6.64 -35.52
CA LEU A 348 -105.59 6.89 -34.13
C LEU A 348 -105.91 5.60 -33.35
N GLU A 349 -106.52 4.58 -33.97
CA GLU A 349 -106.82 3.29 -33.32
C GLU A 349 -105.61 2.33 -33.25
N SER A 350 -104.62 2.48 -34.14
CA SER A 350 -103.51 1.53 -34.29
C SER A 350 -102.18 2.00 -33.68
N LEU A 351 -101.87 3.30 -33.73
CA LEU A 351 -100.66 3.87 -33.14
C LEU A 351 -100.54 3.62 -31.62
N PRO A 352 -101.59 3.76 -30.78
CA PRO A 352 -101.49 3.48 -29.34
C PRO A 352 -101.09 2.03 -29.04
N LYS A 353 -101.60 1.08 -29.83
CA LYS A 353 -101.30 -0.36 -29.68
C LYS A 353 -99.86 -0.68 -30.08
N GLU A 354 -99.26 0.08 -30.99
CA GLU A 354 -97.85 -0.03 -31.37
C GLU A 354 -96.92 0.64 -30.34
N ILE A 355 -97.31 1.83 -29.86
CA ILE A 355 -96.66 2.54 -28.75
C ILE A 355 -96.58 1.66 -27.50
N ASP A 356 -97.67 1.03 -27.08
CA ASP A 356 -97.67 0.13 -25.91
C ASP A 356 -96.78 -1.11 -26.09
N ARG A 357 -96.73 -1.68 -27.31
CA ARG A 357 -95.80 -2.79 -27.63
C ARG A 357 -94.35 -2.32 -27.53
N LEU A 358 -94.03 -1.14 -28.04
CA LEU A 358 -92.69 -0.56 -27.95
C LEU A 358 -92.31 -0.21 -26.51
N ARG A 359 -93.22 0.37 -25.70
CA ARG A 359 -92.99 0.65 -24.28
C ARG A 359 -92.68 -0.60 -23.47
N ARG A 360 -93.45 -1.69 -23.64
CA ARG A 360 -93.15 -2.99 -22.99
C ARG A 360 -91.81 -3.56 -23.45
N SER A 361 -91.53 -3.48 -24.75
CA SER A 361 -90.26 -3.95 -25.33
C SER A 361 -89.06 -3.15 -24.83
N LEU A 362 -89.22 -1.83 -24.66
CA LEU A 362 -88.21 -0.93 -24.10
C LEU A 362 -87.89 -1.28 -22.65
N ALA A 363 -88.92 -1.48 -21.80
CA ALA A 363 -88.77 -1.86 -20.39
C ALA A 363 -88.01 -3.18 -20.20
N VAL A 364 -88.22 -4.18 -21.08
CA VAL A 364 -87.43 -5.43 -21.06
C VAL A 364 -85.95 -5.13 -21.34
N THR A 365 -85.63 -4.38 -22.40
CA THR A 365 -84.23 -4.00 -22.68
C THR A 365 -83.61 -3.08 -21.64
N GLU A 366 -84.40 -2.27 -20.93
CA GLU A 366 -83.95 -1.44 -19.82
C GLU A 366 -83.52 -2.29 -18.61
N ASN A 367 -84.30 -3.32 -18.28
CA ASN A 367 -83.94 -4.29 -17.24
C ASN A 367 -82.71 -5.14 -17.65
N GLU A 368 -82.63 -5.57 -18.92
CA GLU A 368 -81.45 -6.27 -19.45
C GLU A 368 -80.19 -5.40 -19.32
N ALA A 369 -80.24 -4.15 -19.77
CA ALA A 369 -79.13 -3.20 -19.66
C ALA A 369 -78.74 -2.91 -18.21
N HIS A 370 -79.71 -2.78 -17.29
CA HIS A 370 -79.44 -2.62 -15.86
C HIS A 370 -78.69 -3.83 -15.29
N SER A 371 -79.15 -5.05 -15.58
CA SER A 371 -78.50 -6.30 -15.15
C SER A 371 -77.08 -6.48 -15.70
N LEU A 372 -76.79 -5.90 -16.88
CA LEU A 372 -75.47 -5.91 -17.50
C LEU A 372 -74.54 -4.87 -16.87
N ARG A 373 -75.05 -3.66 -16.57
CA ARG A 373 -74.31 -2.61 -15.85
C ARG A 373 -73.92 -3.05 -14.43
N ASP A 374 -74.82 -3.71 -13.71
CA ASP A 374 -74.52 -4.21 -12.36
C ASP A 374 -73.44 -5.31 -12.36
N ARG A 375 -73.53 -6.27 -13.29
CA ARG A 375 -72.49 -7.29 -13.49
C ARG A 375 -71.15 -6.66 -13.90
N LEU A 376 -71.16 -5.75 -14.87
CA LEU A 376 -69.96 -5.02 -15.28
C LEU A 376 -69.30 -4.29 -14.11
N ARG A 377 -70.09 -3.62 -13.27
CA ARG A 377 -69.59 -2.94 -12.08
C ARG A 377 -69.00 -3.91 -11.04
N GLN A 378 -69.65 -5.06 -10.83
CA GLN A 378 -69.13 -6.11 -9.94
C GLN A 378 -67.78 -6.64 -10.45
N ASP A 379 -67.69 -7.00 -11.73
CA ASP A 379 -66.47 -7.51 -12.34
C ASP A 379 -65.35 -6.46 -12.37
N GLU A 380 -65.66 -5.19 -12.64
CA GLU A 380 -64.68 -4.08 -12.54
C GLU A 380 -64.12 -3.91 -11.12
N THR A 381 -64.95 -4.06 -10.07
CA THR A 381 -64.45 -4.04 -8.68
C THR A 381 -63.63 -5.28 -8.33
N ALA A 382 -63.99 -6.46 -8.84
CA ALA A 382 -63.22 -7.69 -8.68
C ALA A 382 -61.87 -7.60 -9.44
N LEU A 383 -61.84 -6.93 -10.59
CA LEU A 383 -60.62 -6.66 -11.35
C LEU A 383 -59.67 -5.75 -10.58
N ALA A 384 -60.18 -4.67 -10.00
CA ALA A 384 -59.38 -3.78 -9.14
C ALA A 384 -58.79 -4.51 -7.92
N ALA A 385 -59.56 -5.42 -7.31
CA ALA A 385 -59.09 -6.27 -6.21
C ALA A 385 -57.98 -7.25 -6.66
N LEU A 386 -58.12 -7.87 -7.85
CA LEU A 386 -57.09 -8.74 -8.43
C LEU A 386 -55.82 -7.97 -8.79
N ALA A 387 -55.93 -6.75 -9.32
CA ALA A 387 -54.78 -5.89 -9.62
C ALA A 387 -53.99 -5.55 -8.35
N ALA A 388 -54.68 -5.11 -7.28
CA ALA A 388 -54.05 -4.84 -5.99
C ALA A 388 -53.37 -6.08 -5.38
N GLU A 389 -53.90 -7.29 -5.62
CA GLU A 389 -53.30 -8.54 -5.18
C GLU A 389 -52.05 -8.92 -6.00
N VAL A 390 -52.02 -8.64 -7.31
CA VAL A 390 -50.80 -8.74 -8.13
C VAL A 390 -49.71 -7.83 -7.59
N ASP A 391 -50.01 -6.55 -7.33
CA ASP A 391 -49.03 -5.58 -6.83
C ASP A 391 -48.45 -5.99 -5.46
N ARG A 392 -49.29 -6.48 -4.55
CA ARG A 392 -48.84 -7.02 -3.25
C ARG A 392 -47.89 -8.20 -3.42
N ARG A 393 -48.19 -9.14 -4.32
CA ARG A 393 -47.34 -10.33 -4.55
C ARG A 393 -46.06 -9.97 -5.30
N LEU A 394 -46.10 -9.05 -6.25
CA LEU A 394 -44.91 -8.47 -6.90
C LEU A 394 -44.00 -7.80 -5.86
N GLY A 395 -44.57 -6.95 -5.00
CA GLY A 395 -43.83 -6.30 -3.92
C GLY A 395 -43.21 -7.27 -2.91
N ARG A 396 -43.90 -8.38 -2.57
CA ARG A 396 -43.32 -9.47 -1.77
C ARG A 396 -42.17 -10.16 -2.49
N ARG A 397 -42.36 -10.50 -3.77
CA ARG A 397 -41.35 -11.17 -4.60
C ARG A 397 -40.09 -10.33 -4.77
N MET A 398 -40.21 -9.03 -5.04
CA MET A 398 -39.08 -8.10 -5.10
C MET A 398 -38.27 -8.07 -3.80
N ARG A 399 -38.93 -8.09 -2.63
CA ARG A 399 -38.22 -8.17 -1.33
C ARG A 399 -37.44 -9.47 -1.18
N VAL A 400 -38.01 -10.60 -1.60
CA VAL A 400 -37.33 -11.90 -1.61
C VAL A 400 -36.13 -11.89 -2.57
N GLN A 401 -36.29 -11.35 -3.78
CA GLN A 401 -35.19 -11.24 -4.76
C GLN A 401 -34.05 -10.35 -4.27
N ASN A 402 -34.35 -9.21 -3.66
CA ASN A 402 -33.33 -8.38 -3.01
C ASN A 402 -32.63 -9.12 -1.86
N ALA A 403 -33.39 -9.83 -1.02
CA ALA A 403 -32.85 -10.66 0.06
C ALA A 403 -31.96 -11.82 -0.42
N ILE A 404 -32.23 -12.37 -1.61
CA ILE A 404 -31.37 -13.33 -2.32
C ILE A 404 -30.09 -12.65 -2.80
N ALA A 405 -30.21 -11.51 -3.51
CA ALA A 405 -29.07 -10.77 -4.05
C ALA A 405 -28.09 -10.33 -2.96
N ASP A 406 -28.59 -9.82 -1.83
CA ASP A 406 -27.79 -9.42 -0.66
C ASP A 406 -27.00 -10.61 -0.09
N ARG A 407 -27.65 -11.77 0.05
CA ARG A 407 -27.01 -13.00 0.54
C ARG A 407 -26.03 -13.58 -0.46
N GLN A 408 -26.28 -13.44 -1.76
CA GLN A 408 -25.30 -13.79 -2.80
C GLN A 408 -24.07 -12.88 -2.75
N ARG A 409 -24.24 -11.56 -2.55
CA ARG A 409 -23.14 -10.62 -2.32
C ARG A 409 -22.33 -11.00 -1.07
N ARG A 410 -22.99 -11.29 0.05
CA ARG A 410 -22.31 -11.73 1.29
C ARG A 410 -21.59 -13.07 1.13
N MET A 411 -22.16 -14.03 0.40
CA MET A 411 -21.50 -15.29 0.06
C MET A 411 -20.28 -15.06 -0.85
N GLY A 412 -20.33 -14.07 -1.76
CA GLY A 412 -19.18 -13.63 -2.56
C GLY A 412 -18.04 -13.08 -1.70
N GLN A 413 -18.37 -12.18 -0.75
CA GLN A 413 -17.40 -11.64 0.22
C GLN A 413 -16.74 -12.76 1.03
N LEU A 414 -17.53 -13.64 1.66
CA LEU A 414 -17.00 -14.75 2.47
C LEU A 414 -16.13 -15.72 1.65
N ARG A 415 -16.42 -15.93 0.35
CA ARG A 415 -15.54 -16.70 -0.55
C ARG A 415 -14.21 -15.99 -0.82
N GLY A 416 -14.22 -14.66 -0.92
CA GLY A 416 -13.01 -13.84 -1.02
C GLY A 416 -12.18 -13.90 0.27
N GLU A 417 -12.81 -13.64 1.41
CA GLU A 417 -12.21 -13.76 2.76
C GLU A 417 -11.58 -15.15 2.95
N LEU A 418 -12.31 -16.22 2.60
CA LEU A 418 -11.85 -17.60 2.69
C LEU A 418 -10.63 -17.88 1.80
N ARG A 419 -10.60 -17.35 0.56
CA ARG A 419 -9.46 -17.53 -0.34
C ARG A 419 -8.22 -16.83 0.19
N GLY A 420 -8.35 -15.57 0.61
CA GLY A 420 -7.24 -14.80 1.20
C GLY A 420 -6.67 -15.46 2.46
N LEU A 421 -7.54 -15.98 3.33
CA LEU A 421 -7.11 -16.73 4.51
C LEU A 421 -6.40 -18.06 4.18
N ILE A 422 -6.82 -18.78 3.14
CA ILE A 422 -6.13 -19.99 2.71
C ILE A 422 -4.71 -19.65 2.22
N SER A 423 -4.58 -18.67 1.33
CA SER A 423 -3.26 -18.23 0.83
C SER A 423 -2.36 -17.67 1.94
N SER A 424 -2.89 -16.85 2.85
CA SER A 424 -2.11 -16.34 4.00
C SER A 424 -1.64 -17.47 4.93
N ARG A 425 -2.51 -18.45 5.22
CA ARG A 425 -2.17 -19.60 6.05
C ARG A 425 -1.09 -20.47 5.41
N ASP A 426 -1.18 -20.69 4.11
CA ASP A 426 -0.24 -21.54 3.38
C ASP A 426 1.15 -20.85 3.31
N ASN A 427 1.20 -19.53 3.05
CA ASN A 427 2.44 -18.76 3.17
C ASN A 427 3.06 -18.82 4.58
N LEU A 428 2.26 -18.64 5.64
CA LEU A 428 2.73 -18.73 7.04
C LEU A 428 3.25 -20.13 7.39
N ARG A 429 2.64 -21.17 6.81
CA ARG A 429 3.08 -22.55 6.96
C ARG A 429 4.42 -22.78 6.27
N ASP A 430 4.57 -22.33 5.03
CA ASP A 430 5.80 -22.47 4.26
C ASP A 430 6.97 -21.72 4.93
N GLN A 431 6.70 -20.53 5.49
CA GLN A 431 7.64 -19.81 6.37
C GLN A 431 8.01 -20.64 7.61
N GLY A 432 7.03 -21.22 8.31
CA GLY A 432 7.27 -22.09 9.46
C GLY A 432 8.10 -23.34 9.15
N GLU A 433 7.87 -23.96 7.98
CA GLU A 433 8.65 -25.09 7.48
C GLU A 433 10.08 -24.66 7.06
N SER A 434 10.26 -23.45 6.53
CA SER A 434 11.59 -22.88 6.23
C SER A 434 12.40 -22.64 7.51
N VAL A 435 11.79 -21.99 8.52
CA VAL A 435 12.42 -21.74 9.83
C VAL A 435 12.75 -23.06 10.54
N ALA A 436 11.93 -24.10 10.40
CA ALA A 436 12.23 -25.43 10.93
C ALA A 436 13.51 -26.00 10.29
N ARG A 437 13.63 -25.99 8.97
CA ARG A 437 14.82 -26.48 8.25
C ARG A 437 16.09 -25.69 8.58
N GLU A 438 15.98 -24.38 8.85
CA GLU A 438 17.11 -23.57 9.34
C GLU A 438 17.50 -23.95 10.77
N CYS A 439 16.53 -24.18 11.67
CA CYS A 439 16.79 -24.64 13.03
C CYS A 439 17.53 -25.97 13.05
N ASP A 440 17.10 -26.93 12.22
CA ASP A 440 17.68 -28.27 12.17
C ASP A 440 19.13 -28.21 11.67
N ARG A 441 19.41 -27.46 10.57
CA ARG A 441 20.77 -27.25 10.07
C ARG A 441 21.69 -26.58 11.10
N LEU A 442 21.22 -25.51 11.74
CA LEU A 442 22.01 -24.82 12.77
C LEU A 442 22.22 -25.69 14.02
N ALA A 443 21.31 -26.62 14.32
CA ALA A 443 21.50 -27.59 15.40
C ALA A 443 22.62 -28.59 15.06
N GLU A 444 22.68 -29.10 13.83
CA GLU A 444 23.75 -29.96 13.32
C GLU A 444 25.11 -29.23 13.31
N GLU A 445 25.17 -28.00 12.77
CA GLU A 445 26.38 -27.16 12.76
C GLU A 445 26.92 -26.88 14.17
N ARG A 446 26.01 -26.64 15.12
CA ARG A 446 26.34 -26.48 16.54
C ARG A 446 26.89 -27.76 17.16
N GLU A 447 26.30 -28.91 16.88
CA GLU A 447 26.74 -30.19 17.42
C GLU A 447 28.14 -30.55 16.90
N HIS A 448 28.39 -30.34 15.60
CA HIS A 448 29.71 -30.50 15.00
C HIS A 448 30.76 -29.56 15.63
N SER A 449 30.42 -28.28 15.81
CA SER A 449 31.32 -27.29 16.43
C SER A 449 31.64 -27.61 17.89
N LEU A 450 30.71 -28.21 18.65
CA LEU A 450 30.95 -28.68 20.02
C LEU A 450 31.86 -29.90 20.07
N ALA A 451 31.72 -30.82 19.10
CA ALA A 451 32.59 -31.99 18.98
C ALA A 451 34.04 -31.58 18.67
N GLU A 452 34.28 -30.75 17.64
CA GLU A 452 35.63 -30.26 17.31
C GLU A 452 36.24 -29.49 18.49
N ALA A 453 35.46 -28.65 19.18
CA ALA A 453 35.94 -27.94 20.36
C ALA A 453 36.33 -28.86 21.52
N GLN A 454 35.66 -30.00 21.68
CA GLN A 454 36.00 -30.99 22.70
C GLN A 454 37.29 -31.74 22.33
N GLU A 455 37.46 -32.17 21.07
CA GLU A 455 38.69 -32.80 20.59
C GLU A 455 39.93 -31.89 20.80
N LEU A 456 39.79 -30.59 20.51
CA LEU A 456 40.86 -29.60 20.72
C LEU A 456 41.19 -29.38 22.21
N GLU A 457 40.20 -29.39 23.11
CA GLU A 457 40.45 -29.32 24.56
C GLU A 457 41.13 -30.59 25.10
N GLU A 458 40.77 -31.76 24.57
CA GLU A 458 41.42 -33.03 24.92
C GLU A 458 42.88 -33.06 24.40
N SER A 459 43.12 -32.56 23.18
CA SER A 459 44.44 -32.31 22.58
C SER A 459 45.29 -31.36 23.43
N ALA A 460 44.78 -30.17 23.77
CA ALA A 460 45.45 -29.19 24.61
C ALA A 460 45.75 -29.73 26.02
N SER A 461 44.82 -30.51 26.60
CA SER A 461 45.01 -31.20 27.89
C SER A 461 46.12 -32.24 27.83
N TYR A 462 46.23 -32.99 26.72
CA TYR A 462 47.33 -33.91 26.48
C TYR A 462 48.67 -33.19 26.33
N LEU A 463 48.74 -32.13 25.50
CA LEU A 463 49.95 -31.32 25.30
C LEU A 463 50.43 -30.67 26.61
N ARG A 464 49.51 -30.18 27.47
CA ARG A 464 49.85 -29.70 28.82
C ARG A 464 50.44 -30.79 29.72
N LYS A 465 49.92 -32.02 29.67
CA LYS A 465 50.47 -33.15 30.43
C LYS A 465 51.88 -33.52 29.94
N ALA A 466 52.09 -33.53 28.62
CA ALA A 466 53.41 -33.72 28.02
C ALA A 466 54.39 -32.60 28.42
N GLY A 467 53.97 -31.34 28.33
CA GLY A 467 54.75 -30.17 28.76
C GLY A 467 55.22 -30.26 30.21
N LYS A 468 54.37 -30.72 31.15
CA LYS A 468 54.77 -30.95 32.55
C LYS A 468 55.88 -32.02 32.72
N LEU A 469 55.94 -33.02 31.84
CA LEU A 469 57.03 -34.01 31.85
C LEU A 469 58.34 -33.41 31.32
N VAL A 470 58.26 -32.57 30.28
CA VAL A 470 59.41 -31.82 29.74
C VAL A 470 59.92 -30.81 30.77
N GLU A 471 59.04 -30.08 31.45
CA GLU A 471 59.36 -29.16 32.55
C GLU A 471 60.13 -29.86 33.68
N GLY A 472 59.71 -31.07 34.05
CA GLY A 472 60.41 -31.89 35.04
C GLY A 472 61.82 -32.29 34.61
N ARG A 473 62.02 -32.64 33.32
CA ARG A 473 63.36 -32.91 32.74
C ARG A 473 64.21 -31.65 32.68
N ARG A 474 63.63 -30.52 32.26
CA ARG A 474 64.29 -29.20 32.25
C ARG A 474 64.81 -28.85 33.64
N ALA A 475 63.99 -28.97 34.68
CA ALA A 475 64.39 -28.69 36.06
C ALA A 475 65.51 -29.62 36.58
N GLN A 476 65.54 -30.90 36.16
CA GLN A 476 66.65 -31.81 36.46
C GLN A 476 67.94 -31.38 35.76
N LEU A 477 67.87 -31.08 34.46
CA LEU A 477 69.03 -30.70 33.67
C LEU A 477 69.57 -29.31 34.05
N GLN A 478 68.71 -28.36 34.42
CA GLN A 478 69.10 -27.04 34.90
C GLN A 478 69.89 -27.13 36.22
N ARG A 479 69.56 -28.09 37.10
CA ARG A 479 70.37 -28.39 38.29
C ARG A 479 71.74 -28.96 37.90
N ALA A 480 71.78 -29.90 36.96
CA ALA A 480 73.05 -30.45 36.46
C ALA A 480 73.94 -29.38 35.79
N VAL A 481 73.35 -28.45 35.03
CA VAL A 481 74.06 -27.27 34.48
C VAL A 481 74.62 -26.40 35.60
N ALA A 482 73.86 -26.15 36.67
CA ALA A 482 74.33 -25.35 37.80
C ALA A 482 75.45 -26.04 38.60
N GLU A 483 75.37 -27.36 38.80
CA GLU A 483 76.43 -28.16 39.43
C GLU A 483 77.72 -28.13 38.59
N VAL A 484 77.62 -28.35 37.28
CA VAL A 484 78.78 -28.29 36.37
C VAL A 484 79.34 -26.87 36.26
N ALA A 485 78.51 -25.82 36.32
CA ALA A 485 78.95 -24.42 36.25
C ALA A 485 79.86 -23.98 37.41
N GLY A 486 79.79 -24.64 38.57
CA GLY A 486 80.72 -24.40 39.67
C GLY A 486 82.17 -24.81 39.35
N LEU A 487 82.37 -25.79 38.46
CA LEU A 487 83.68 -26.34 38.15
C LEU A 487 84.56 -25.38 37.33
N PRO A 488 84.12 -24.81 36.17
CA PRO A 488 84.89 -23.78 35.46
C PRO A 488 85.19 -22.56 36.33
N ALA A 489 84.22 -22.05 37.08
CA ALA A 489 84.41 -20.88 37.93
C ALA A 489 85.44 -21.13 39.05
N GLY A 490 85.44 -22.31 39.66
CA GLY A 490 86.45 -22.73 40.64
C GLY A 490 87.85 -22.87 40.01
N LEU A 491 87.95 -23.46 38.83
CA LEU A 491 89.20 -23.62 38.09
C LEU A 491 89.76 -22.26 37.62
N GLU A 492 88.91 -21.35 37.14
CA GLU A 492 89.29 -19.98 36.77
C GLU A 492 89.82 -19.19 37.97
N GLY A 493 89.19 -19.31 39.14
CA GLY A 493 89.70 -18.71 40.39
C GLY A 493 91.06 -19.28 40.82
N GLN A 494 91.27 -20.59 40.64
CA GLN A 494 92.58 -21.22 40.88
C GLN A 494 93.64 -20.74 39.88
N LEU A 495 93.29 -20.60 38.60
CA LEU A 495 94.15 -20.10 37.54
C LEU A 495 94.56 -18.63 37.80
N GLN A 496 93.60 -17.76 38.16
CA GLN A 496 93.89 -16.38 38.57
C GLN A 496 94.81 -16.33 39.80
N SER A 497 94.57 -17.17 40.82
CA SER A 497 95.45 -17.23 41.98
C SER A 497 96.87 -17.70 41.63
N LEU A 498 97.01 -18.62 40.67
CA LEU A 498 98.29 -19.09 40.16
C LEU A 498 99.01 -18.05 39.31
N ASP A 499 98.31 -17.32 38.45
CA ASP A 499 98.89 -16.22 37.67
C ASP A 499 99.40 -15.09 38.59
N VAL A 500 98.67 -14.76 39.67
CA VAL A 500 99.14 -13.81 40.71
C VAL A 500 100.38 -14.32 41.46
N GLN A 501 100.43 -15.62 41.80
CA GLN A 501 101.62 -16.24 42.38
C GLN A 501 102.82 -16.21 41.40
N ARG A 502 102.58 -16.42 40.10
CA ARG A 502 103.62 -16.38 39.07
C ARG A 502 104.17 -14.97 38.87
N GLU A 503 103.32 -13.93 38.80
CA GLU A 503 103.79 -12.56 38.65
C GLU A 503 104.52 -12.04 39.90
N SER A 504 104.10 -12.44 41.11
CA SER A 504 104.87 -12.14 42.34
C SER A 504 106.21 -12.90 42.41
N GLY A 505 106.28 -14.13 41.88
CA GLY A 505 107.51 -14.89 41.69
C GLY A 505 108.49 -14.24 40.70
N LYS A 506 107.99 -13.74 39.55
CA LYS A 506 108.78 -12.96 38.60
C LYS A 506 109.30 -11.65 39.20
N ALA A 507 108.45 -10.94 39.96
CA ALA A 507 108.85 -9.70 40.62
C ALA A 507 109.94 -9.91 41.69
N THR A 508 109.90 -11.04 42.41
CA THR A 508 110.96 -11.38 43.39
C THR A 508 112.27 -11.80 42.71
N LEU A 509 112.22 -12.53 41.59
CA LEU A 509 113.40 -12.80 40.75
C LEU A 509 114.04 -11.50 40.22
N ALA A 510 113.23 -10.60 39.64
CA ALA A 510 113.73 -9.31 39.14
C ALA A 510 114.36 -8.44 40.25
N ARG A 511 113.81 -8.49 41.48
CA ARG A 511 114.38 -7.81 42.65
C ARG A 511 115.73 -8.38 43.07
N LEU A 512 115.88 -9.72 43.06
CA LEU A 512 117.15 -10.38 43.38
C LEU A 512 118.22 -10.06 42.33
N ASP A 513 117.87 -10.06 41.04
CA ASP A 513 118.77 -9.67 39.94
C ASP A 513 119.25 -8.21 40.08
N ALA A 514 118.36 -7.30 40.47
CA ALA A 514 118.73 -5.91 40.75
C ALA A 514 119.68 -5.79 41.98
N GLN A 515 119.48 -6.59 43.03
CA GLN A 515 120.34 -6.56 44.23
C GLN A 515 121.74 -7.13 43.95
N LEU A 516 121.84 -8.20 43.15
CA LEU A 516 123.11 -8.76 42.69
C LEU A 516 123.91 -7.75 41.85
N SER A 517 123.25 -7.04 40.91
CA SER A 517 123.92 -6.04 40.08
C SER A 517 124.44 -4.84 40.89
N ALA A 518 123.67 -4.34 41.87
CA ALA A 518 124.09 -3.24 42.74
C ALA A 518 125.33 -3.57 43.59
N LYS A 519 125.41 -4.78 44.17
CA LYS A 519 126.56 -5.22 44.97
C LYS A 519 127.83 -5.39 44.13
N ALA A 520 127.71 -5.80 42.87
CA ALA A 520 128.83 -5.90 41.94
C ALA A 520 129.45 -4.52 41.59
N VAL A 521 128.66 -3.45 41.59
CA VAL A 521 129.14 -2.08 41.34
C VAL A 521 129.84 -1.48 42.56
N GLN A 522 129.30 -1.69 43.77
CA GLN A 522 129.91 -1.18 45.01
C GLN A 522 131.33 -1.73 45.27
N LEU A 523 131.59 -2.99 44.91
CA LEU A 523 132.90 -3.61 45.11
C LEU A 523 134.01 -2.93 44.28
N ARG A 524 133.70 -2.45 43.07
CA ARG A 524 134.69 -1.78 42.19
C ARG A 524 134.99 -0.34 42.59
N GLY A 525 134.06 0.35 43.26
CA GLY A 525 134.28 1.73 43.71
C GLY A 525 135.29 1.84 44.84
N LEU A 526 135.16 0.96 45.85
CA LEU A 526 136.00 0.96 47.05
C LEU A 526 137.48 0.59 46.79
N GLU A 527 137.77 -0.08 45.67
CA GLU A 527 139.14 -0.37 45.23
C GLU A 527 139.84 0.82 44.57
N MET A 528 139.07 1.74 43.94
CA MET A 528 139.62 2.93 43.25
C MET A 528 139.83 4.13 44.18
N GLU A 529 138.96 4.35 45.17
CA GLU A 529 139.10 5.49 46.10
C GLU A 529 140.34 5.37 47.02
N ARG A 530 140.78 4.14 47.29
CA ARG A 530 141.89 3.87 48.21
C ARG A 530 143.28 4.21 47.65
N SER A 531 143.45 4.40 46.33
CA SER A 531 144.75 4.72 45.73
C SER A 531 144.93 6.20 45.33
N THR A 532 143.89 7.03 45.44
CA THR A 532 143.89 8.42 44.95
C THR A 532 143.93 9.46 46.06
N LEU A 533 143.52 9.11 47.29
CA LEU A 533 143.40 10.05 48.42
C LEU A 533 144.71 10.41 49.15
N ASP A 534 145.79 9.63 49.00
CA ASP A 534 147.09 9.90 49.66
C ASP A 534 147.99 10.92 48.93
N GLY A 535 147.67 11.29 47.67
CA GLY A 535 148.53 12.13 46.83
C GLY A 535 148.06 13.58 46.64
N SER A 536 146.76 13.82 46.62
CA SER A 536 146.15 15.10 46.22
C SER A 536 145.97 16.12 47.37
N ALA A 537 146.10 15.69 48.63
CA ALA A 537 145.85 16.49 49.83
C ALA A 537 146.87 17.62 50.12
N ARG A 538 147.61 18.12 49.12
CA ARG A 538 148.65 19.16 49.26
C ARG A 538 148.79 20.15 48.10
N SER A 539 147.98 20.03 47.03
CA SER A 539 148.18 20.81 45.79
C SER A 539 147.09 21.88 45.55
N ASP A 540 145.85 21.59 45.94
CA ASP A 540 144.70 22.27 45.32
C ASP A 540 144.02 23.32 46.23
N ASP A 541 144.73 23.80 47.26
CA ASP A 541 144.26 24.84 48.20
C ASP A 541 144.58 26.28 47.70
N GLU A 542 145.40 26.43 46.65
CA GLU A 542 145.86 27.73 46.15
C GLU A 542 145.54 28.03 44.67
N GLU A 543 145.16 27.06 43.83
CA GLU A 543 144.65 27.36 42.48
C GLU A 543 143.18 27.79 42.48
N LEU A 544 143.02 29.01 42.99
CA LEU A 544 142.44 30.11 42.21
C LEU A 544 141.21 29.73 41.40
N GLY A 545 140.03 30.06 41.95
CA GLY A 545 139.04 31.07 41.49
C GLY A 545 138.92 31.44 39.99
N ARG A 546 139.46 30.59 39.12
CA ARG A 546 139.75 30.70 37.70
C ARG A 546 138.54 30.70 36.78
N VAL A 547 137.97 29.49 36.72
CA VAL A 547 137.39 28.95 35.49
C VAL A 547 136.30 27.93 35.83
N ARG A 548 135.15 28.41 36.33
CA ARG A 548 133.81 27.91 35.93
C ARG A 548 132.64 28.72 36.49
N GLU A 549 132.76 30.03 36.33
CA GLU A 549 131.59 30.89 36.05
C GLU A 549 130.83 30.45 34.77
N GLU A 550 131.42 29.54 33.97
CA GLU A 550 130.88 29.02 32.72
C GLU A 550 130.17 27.65 32.82
N LEU A 551 129.86 27.15 34.02
CA LEU A 551 129.03 25.94 34.16
C LEU A 551 127.75 26.14 34.99
N ARG A 552 126.77 26.73 34.29
CA ARG A 552 125.49 26.03 34.08
C ARG A 552 124.71 25.66 35.37
N PRO A 553 124.41 26.61 36.29
CA PRO A 553 123.31 26.45 37.23
C PRO A 553 121.98 26.66 36.49
N LEU A 554 121.64 25.69 35.63
CA LEU A 554 120.33 25.57 34.96
C LEU A 554 119.41 24.64 35.77
N VAL A 555 119.55 24.75 37.09
CA VAL A 555 118.78 24.18 38.19
C VAL A 555 119.10 25.18 39.32
N GLU A 556 118.22 26.06 39.78
CA GLU A 556 116.77 25.91 39.95
C GLU A 556 116.01 27.17 39.48
N THR A 557 115.04 27.00 38.58
CA THR A 557 113.85 27.86 38.57
C THR A 557 112.62 26.96 38.53
N SER A 558 111.90 26.99 39.63
CA SER A 558 110.68 26.25 39.93
C SER A 558 109.58 26.37 38.86
N ALA A 559 108.73 25.33 38.80
CA ALA A 559 107.27 25.32 38.54
C ALA A 559 106.66 26.45 37.68
N PRO A 560 105.90 26.12 36.61
CA PRO A 560 104.70 25.27 36.69
C PRO A 560 104.69 24.13 35.62
N ASP A 561 103.76 23.18 35.50
CA ASP A 561 102.30 23.19 35.76
C ASP A 561 101.77 21.90 36.39
N GLN A 562 101.05 22.05 37.50
CA GLN A 562 100.02 21.10 37.97
C GLN A 562 98.70 21.84 38.28
N GLY A 563 98.44 22.94 37.56
CA GLY A 563 97.26 23.79 37.75
C GLY A 563 96.05 23.40 36.90
N GLU A 564 96.25 22.97 35.65
CA GLU A 564 95.13 22.70 34.71
C GLU A 564 94.47 21.33 34.91
N THR A 565 95.23 20.29 35.27
CA THR A 565 94.72 18.91 35.31
C THR A 565 93.63 18.71 36.37
N VAL A 566 93.76 19.36 37.54
CA VAL A 566 92.78 19.25 38.64
C VAL A 566 91.50 20.05 38.35
N GLN A 567 91.59 21.14 37.57
CA GLN A 567 90.42 21.91 37.13
C GLN A 567 89.57 21.14 36.12
N LEU A 568 90.21 20.38 35.21
CA LEU A 568 89.53 19.59 34.19
C LEU A 568 88.75 18.40 34.79
N GLU A 569 89.32 17.66 35.75
CA GLU A 569 88.64 16.54 36.43
C GLU A 569 87.42 16.99 37.27
N LEU A 570 87.47 18.18 37.88
CA LEU A 570 86.33 18.77 38.59
C LEU A 570 85.22 19.18 37.61
N ARG A 571 85.58 19.75 36.46
CA ARG A 571 84.61 20.19 35.43
C ARG A 571 83.93 19.01 34.71
N GLU A 572 84.64 17.90 34.52
CA GLU A 572 84.07 16.66 33.98
C GLU A 572 82.95 16.11 34.89
N ARG A 573 83.20 16.02 36.20
CA ARG A 573 82.23 15.51 37.19
C ARG A 573 80.98 16.40 37.30
N GLU A 574 81.15 17.72 37.21
CA GLU A 574 80.06 18.68 37.21
C GLU A 574 79.17 18.54 35.95
N LEU A 575 79.77 18.41 34.77
CA LEU A 575 79.05 18.16 33.51
C LEU A 575 78.34 16.79 33.52
N HIS A 576 78.94 15.76 34.12
CA HIS A 576 78.33 14.43 34.22
C HIS A 576 77.08 14.41 35.11
N GLN A 577 77.07 15.16 36.23
CA GLN A 577 75.87 15.31 37.06
C GLN A 577 74.76 16.12 36.36
N GLN A 578 75.12 17.15 35.58
CA GLN A 578 74.16 17.91 34.78
C GLN A 578 73.53 17.04 33.66
N LEU A 579 74.31 16.15 33.05
CA LEU A 579 73.82 15.18 32.06
C LEU A 579 72.76 14.23 32.65
N LEU A 580 73.03 13.65 33.83
CA LEU A 580 72.09 12.77 34.53
C LEU A 580 70.80 13.52 34.94
N ALA A 581 70.90 14.78 35.38
CA ALA A 581 69.76 15.62 35.73
C ALA A 581 68.95 16.11 34.51
N ALA A 582 69.57 16.17 33.33
CA ALA A 582 68.88 16.43 32.05
C ALA A 582 68.18 15.16 31.54
N GLN A 583 68.83 13.99 31.62
CA GLN A 583 68.24 12.69 31.29
C GLN A 583 67.01 12.38 32.16
N GLY A 584 67.03 12.71 33.45
CA GLY A 584 65.86 12.56 34.34
C GLY A 584 64.68 13.45 33.94
N ARG A 585 64.93 14.66 33.44
CA ARG A 585 63.88 15.56 32.91
C ARG A 585 63.35 15.10 31.55
N MET A 586 64.23 14.59 30.68
CA MET A 586 63.85 13.94 29.43
C MET A 586 62.89 12.77 29.68
N PHE A 587 63.22 11.87 30.60
CA PHE A 587 62.41 10.69 30.94
C PHE A 587 61.02 11.05 31.50
N GLN A 588 60.89 12.18 32.22
CA GLN A 588 59.59 12.68 32.69
C GLN A 588 58.75 13.32 31.57
N ALA A 589 59.38 13.99 30.60
CA ALA A 589 58.69 14.51 29.43
C ALA A 589 58.26 13.38 28.47
N GLU A 590 59.14 12.40 28.25
CA GLU A 590 58.90 11.19 27.46
C GLU A 590 57.77 10.33 28.06
N ARG A 591 57.67 10.26 29.39
CA ARG A 591 56.53 9.62 30.07
C ARG A 591 55.22 10.39 29.89
N ARG A 592 55.22 11.73 29.93
CA ARG A 592 54.01 12.54 29.65
C ARG A 592 53.58 12.45 28.19
N LEU A 593 54.54 12.34 27.27
CA LEU A 593 54.29 12.05 25.86
C LEU A 593 53.64 10.68 25.71
N LEU A 594 54.16 9.63 26.34
CA LEU A 594 53.55 8.29 26.37
C LEU A 594 52.15 8.26 27.01
N GLU A 595 51.90 9.07 28.04
CA GLU A 595 50.57 9.21 28.66
C GLU A 595 49.57 9.91 27.71
N ALA A 596 49.99 10.98 27.02
CA ALA A 596 49.17 11.65 26.00
C ALA A 596 48.97 10.79 24.73
N GLU A 597 50.00 10.07 24.27
CA GLU A 597 49.90 9.09 23.20
C GLU A 597 48.95 7.94 23.57
N ALA A 598 48.90 7.53 24.84
CA ALA A 598 47.94 6.52 25.29
C ALA A 598 46.50 7.04 25.29
N GLU A 599 46.27 8.33 25.54
CA GLU A 599 44.94 8.95 25.39
C GLU A 599 44.57 9.13 23.91
N VAL A 600 45.50 9.57 23.06
CA VAL A 600 45.30 9.60 21.59
C VAL A 600 44.97 8.20 21.08
N ARG A 601 45.73 7.17 21.46
CA ARG A 601 45.45 5.77 21.08
C ARG A 601 44.10 5.26 21.61
N ARG A 602 43.61 5.74 22.75
CA ARG A 602 42.25 5.41 23.23
C ARG A 602 41.18 6.00 22.31
N TRP A 603 41.30 7.28 21.98
CA TRP A 603 40.38 7.93 21.05
C TRP A 603 40.50 7.35 19.63
N GLU A 604 41.70 6.97 19.18
CA GLU A 604 41.90 6.20 17.94
C GLU A 604 41.20 4.84 18.01
N THR A 605 41.28 4.09 19.11
CA THR A 605 40.52 2.83 19.25
C THR A 605 39.01 3.02 19.35
N GLU A 606 38.50 4.15 19.86
CA GLU A 606 37.06 4.46 19.80
C GLU A 606 36.63 4.90 18.39
N VAL A 607 37.46 5.66 17.68
CA VAL A 607 37.25 6.01 16.26
C VAL A 607 37.32 4.77 15.37
N ASP A 608 38.24 3.85 15.62
CA ASP A 608 38.34 2.59 14.89
C ASP A 608 37.24 1.58 15.28
N ALA A 609 36.73 1.61 16.52
CA ALA A 609 35.52 0.88 16.91
C ALA A 609 34.26 1.45 16.23
N LEU A 610 34.18 2.78 16.04
CA LEU A 610 33.15 3.43 15.24
C LEU A 610 33.28 3.08 13.76
N ARG A 611 34.50 3.06 13.20
CA ARG A 611 34.77 2.62 11.81
C ARG A 611 34.47 1.14 11.60
N GLN A 612 34.77 0.26 12.57
CA GLN A 612 34.35 -1.13 12.53
C GLN A 612 32.83 -1.25 12.56
N ARG A 613 32.11 -0.49 13.40
CA ARG A 613 30.64 -0.45 13.36
C ARG A 613 30.07 0.00 12.01
N ILE A 614 30.70 0.99 11.37
CA ILE A 614 30.32 1.45 10.03
C ILE A 614 30.60 0.36 8.96
N GLN A 615 31.67 -0.42 9.12
CA GLN A 615 31.95 -1.59 8.27
C GLN A 615 31.01 -2.79 8.55
N ASP A 616 30.65 -3.03 9.81
CA ASP A 616 29.72 -4.10 10.22
C ASP A 616 28.28 -3.82 9.73
N GLU A 617 27.88 -2.55 9.61
CA GLU A 617 26.64 -2.10 8.95
C GLU A 617 26.79 -1.96 7.40
N GLY A 618 27.94 -2.33 6.82
CA GLY A 618 28.12 -2.49 5.37
C GLY A 618 28.54 -1.24 4.58
N LEU A 619 28.98 -0.17 5.26
CA LEU A 619 29.26 1.13 4.65
C LEU A 619 30.77 1.44 4.60
N SER A 620 31.19 2.27 3.64
CA SER A 620 32.59 2.62 3.40
C SER A 620 32.83 4.13 3.45
N ILE A 621 33.97 4.56 4.02
CA ILE A 621 34.29 5.98 4.22
C ILE A 621 35.28 6.46 3.14
N THR A 622 34.98 7.56 2.46
CA THR A 622 35.90 8.20 1.50
C THR A 622 36.93 9.08 2.22
N ARG A 623 37.99 9.51 1.51
CA ARG A 623 39.06 10.36 2.10
C ARG A 623 38.61 11.78 2.48
N GLU A 624 37.38 12.15 2.17
CA GLU A 624 36.79 13.46 2.44
C GLU A 624 35.73 13.41 3.56
N GLY A 625 35.36 12.21 4.05
CA GLY A 625 34.52 12.00 5.24
C GLY A 625 33.16 11.34 5.00
N ASP A 626 32.73 11.16 3.74
CA ASP A 626 31.39 10.66 3.40
C ASP A 626 31.26 9.14 3.53
N ILE A 627 30.04 8.68 3.85
CA ILE A 627 29.68 7.28 4.10
C ILE A 627 28.90 6.71 2.90
N VAL A 628 29.47 5.73 2.20
CA VAL A 628 28.98 5.21 0.90
C VAL A 628 28.61 3.72 0.98
N SER A 629 27.41 3.37 0.51
CA SER A 629 26.96 1.98 0.24
C SER A 629 27.18 1.64 -1.24
N PRO A 630 27.75 0.46 -1.58
CA PRO A 630 28.06 0.11 -2.96
C PRO A 630 26.88 -0.54 -3.71
N GLU A 631 25.86 0.24 -4.08
CA GLU A 631 24.95 -0.18 -5.15
C GLU A 631 25.59 -0.04 -6.55
N ILE A 632 25.82 -1.19 -7.16
CA ILE A 632 25.58 -1.52 -8.58
C ILE A 632 25.71 -0.36 -9.59
N ALA A 633 26.88 -0.24 -10.21
CA ALA A 633 27.06 0.44 -11.50
C ALA A 633 27.70 -0.51 -12.53
N VAL A 634 26.87 -1.27 -13.25
CA VAL A 634 27.25 -1.90 -14.52
C VAL A 634 27.21 -0.84 -15.61
N PRO A 635 28.31 -0.65 -16.37
CA PRO A 635 28.12 -0.61 -17.82
C PRO A 635 29.21 -1.36 -18.60
N ARG A 636 28.81 -2.50 -19.16
CA ARG A 636 29.03 -2.85 -20.57
C ARG A 636 30.48 -2.99 -21.10
N VAL A 637 31.08 -4.14 -20.76
CA VAL A 637 31.60 -5.16 -21.70
C VAL A 637 32.00 -4.73 -23.14
N LEU A 638 33.24 -5.08 -23.52
CA LEU A 638 33.84 -5.14 -24.89
C LEU A 638 34.03 -3.79 -25.61
N HIS A 639 35.25 -3.41 -26.01
CA HIS A 639 35.88 -4.04 -27.18
C HIS A 639 37.43 -4.03 -27.15
N TRP A 640 38.04 -5.23 -27.19
CA TRP A 640 39.36 -5.42 -27.82
C TRP A 640 39.09 -5.61 -29.31
N LEU A 641 39.30 -4.57 -30.11
CA LEU A 641 39.51 -4.56 -31.59
C LEU A 641 39.51 -3.10 -32.07
N ALA A 642 40.28 -2.79 -33.12
CA ALA A 642 40.70 -1.44 -33.56
C ALA A 642 41.58 -0.72 -32.51
N ALA A 643 42.91 -0.72 -32.57
CA ALA A 643 43.84 -0.52 -33.71
C ALA A 643 43.76 0.89 -34.32
N GLU A 644 44.94 1.45 -34.62
CA GLU A 644 45.19 2.77 -35.22
C GLU A 644 44.85 3.97 -34.30
N GLY A 645 45.71 4.98 -34.11
CA GLY A 645 47.04 5.21 -34.68
C GLY A 645 47.96 5.97 -33.71
N SER A 646 49.25 5.77 -33.89
CA SER A 646 50.34 6.53 -33.29
C SER A 646 50.37 7.99 -33.76
N GLU A 647 50.83 8.90 -32.90
CA GLU A 647 51.91 9.85 -33.27
C GLU A 647 52.56 10.49 -32.01
N GLU A 648 53.90 10.56 -32.04
CA GLU A 648 54.82 11.55 -31.42
C GLU A 648 54.52 12.05 -29.97
N GLY A 649 55.34 11.86 -28.92
CA GLY A 649 56.81 11.74 -28.82
C GLY A 649 57.39 12.98 -28.07
N PRO A 650 58.65 13.01 -27.55
CA PRO A 650 59.59 11.92 -27.26
C PRO A 650 60.20 11.95 -25.83
N GLY A 651 60.75 10.81 -25.36
CA GLY A 651 61.57 10.73 -24.13
C GLY A 651 61.94 9.30 -23.76
N GLY A 652 63.07 8.77 -24.25
CA GLY A 652 63.51 7.37 -24.03
C GLY A 652 63.99 7.07 -22.61
N LEU A 653 64.45 5.87 -22.22
CA LEU A 653 65.04 4.68 -22.90
C LEU A 653 64.74 3.43 -22.01
N ARG A 654 64.86 2.13 -22.36
CA ARG A 654 65.22 1.32 -23.56
C ARG A 654 64.67 -0.13 -23.34
N PRO A 655 64.58 -1.02 -24.35
CA PRO A 655 64.01 -2.37 -24.18
C PRO A 655 65.04 -3.46 -23.84
N ILE A 656 64.59 -4.56 -23.23
CA ILE A 656 65.25 -5.87 -23.25
C ILE A 656 64.22 -6.95 -23.62
N SER A 657 64.62 -7.89 -24.48
CA SER A 657 63.73 -8.78 -25.22
C SER A 657 63.38 -10.09 -24.50
N GLY A 658 62.16 -10.56 -24.75
CA GLY A 658 61.78 -11.95 -25.07
C GLY A 658 62.48 -13.11 -24.36
N GLY A 659 61.73 -13.77 -23.48
CA GLY A 659 62.03 -15.10 -22.94
C GLY A 659 60.87 -15.56 -22.05
N ALA A 660 59.97 -16.38 -22.59
CA ALA A 660 58.82 -16.88 -21.84
C ALA A 660 59.18 -18.18 -21.09
N ASP A 661 59.79 -18.04 -19.92
CA ASP A 661 59.68 -19.05 -18.87
C ASP A 661 58.40 -18.75 -18.08
N VAL A 662 57.38 -19.59 -18.27
CA VAL A 662 56.13 -19.50 -17.49
C VAL A 662 56.38 -20.19 -16.15
N ASP A 663 56.78 -19.39 -15.16
CA ASP A 663 56.87 -19.84 -13.77
C ASP A 663 55.46 -20.29 -13.28
N PRO A 664 55.28 -21.57 -12.89
CA PRO A 664 54.01 -22.08 -12.40
C PRO A 664 53.47 -21.30 -11.19
N GLU A 665 54.34 -20.67 -10.40
CA GLU A 665 53.93 -19.85 -9.25
C GLU A 665 53.20 -18.58 -9.67
N VAL A 666 53.60 -17.94 -10.77
CA VAL A 666 52.97 -16.70 -11.24
C VAL A 666 51.57 -16.98 -11.76
N LEU A 667 51.39 -18.08 -12.49
CA LEU A 667 50.08 -18.52 -12.97
C LEU A 667 49.16 -18.98 -11.83
N GLY A 668 49.72 -19.62 -10.81
CA GLY A 668 49.01 -19.97 -9.57
C GLY A 668 48.48 -18.73 -8.84
N ARG A 669 49.34 -17.72 -8.65
CA ARG A 669 48.98 -16.43 -8.02
C ARG A 669 47.86 -15.70 -8.78
N ASP A 670 47.83 -15.74 -10.11
CA ASP A 670 46.75 -15.14 -10.90
C ASP A 670 45.41 -15.89 -10.80
N ILE A 671 45.43 -17.22 -10.73
CA ILE A 671 44.22 -18.03 -10.51
C ILE A 671 43.67 -17.81 -9.09
N GLU A 672 44.54 -17.67 -8.09
CA GLU A 672 44.15 -17.31 -6.72
C GLU A 672 43.61 -15.88 -6.64
N ARG A 673 44.22 -14.92 -7.34
CA ARG A 673 43.73 -13.54 -7.45
C ARG A 673 42.31 -13.47 -8.00
N LEU A 674 42.03 -14.19 -9.09
CA LEU A 674 40.70 -14.22 -9.72
C LEU A 674 39.66 -14.99 -8.87
N ARG A 675 40.02 -16.14 -8.28
CA ARG A 675 39.16 -16.86 -7.31
C ARG A 675 38.96 -16.11 -5.99
N GLY A 676 39.86 -15.18 -5.65
CA GLY A 676 39.70 -14.23 -4.55
C GLY A 676 38.69 -13.14 -4.90
N GLN A 677 38.78 -12.55 -6.09
CA GLN A 677 37.83 -11.53 -6.55
C GLN A 677 36.39 -12.05 -6.65
N MET A 678 36.17 -13.26 -7.19
CA MET A 678 34.83 -13.85 -7.24
C MET A 678 34.22 -14.14 -5.85
N ARG A 679 35.05 -14.49 -4.85
CA ARG A 679 34.56 -14.75 -3.48
C ARG A 679 34.28 -13.48 -2.67
N ARG A 680 34.78 -12.32 -3.09
CA ARG A 680 34.53 -11.02 -2.43
C ARG A 680 33.19 -10.37 -2.81
N LEU A 681 32.46 -10.90 -3.79
CA LEU A 681 31.23 -10.26 -4.31
C LEU A 681 29.93 -10.63 -3.58
N GLY A 682 29.91 -11.70 -2.78
CA GLY A 682 28.74 -12.10 -1.96
C GLY A 682 27.50 -12.56 -2.75
N PRO A 683 26.44 -13.03 -2.05
CA PRO A 683 25.12 -13.28 -2.64
C PRO A 683 24.32 -11.97 -2.82
N VAL A 684 23.41 -11.95 -3.80
CA VAL A 684 22.59 -10.78 -4.13
C VAL A 684 21.49 -10.57 -3.07
N ASN A 685 21.46 -9.38 -2.43
CA ASN A 685 20.38 -8.99 -1.51
C ASN A 685 19.08 -8.71 -2.29
N VAL A 686 17.96 -9.19 -1.78
CA VAL A 686 16.63 -9.10 -2.43
C VAL A 686 15.71 -8.07 -1.74
N GLU A 687 16.09 -7.57 -0.57
CA GLU A 687 15.37 -6.53 0.21
C GLU A 687 16.02 -5.12 0.04
N ALA A 688 17.03 -5.03 -0.84
CA ALA A 688 17.92 -3.88 -1.01
C ALA A 688 17.22 -2.51 -1.28
N GLU A 689 16.07 -2.50 -1.95
CA GLU A 689 15.34 -1.26 -2.28
C GLU A 689 14.63 -0.67 -1.05
N GLU A 690 14.14 -1.53 -0.13
CA GLU A 690 13.56 -1.10 1.16
C GLU A 690 14.69 -0.78 2.16
N ASP A 691 15.74 -1.61 2.22
CA ASP A 691 16.95 -1.35 3.01
C ASP A 691 17.56 0.02 2.67
N TYR A 692 17.72 0.35 1.38
CA TYR A 692 18.28 1.62 0.91
C TYR A 692 17.44 2.83 1.36
N ALA A 693 16.11 2.71 1.38
CA ALA A 693 15.23 3.78 1.81
C ALA A 693 15.37 4.09 3.32
N GLU A 694 15.49 3.06 4.15
CA GLU A 694 15.73 3.21 5.60
C GLU A 694 17.17 3.70 5.87
N LEU A 695 18.18 3.13 5.19
CA LEU A 695 19.57 3.59 5.26
C LEU A 695 19.68 5.07 4.91
N ARG A 696 18.97 5.54 3.88
CA ARG A 696 19.02 6.93 3.44
C ARG A 696 18.43 7.89 4.47
N GLN A 697 17.29 7.57 5.09
CA GLN A 697 16.74 8.40 6.17
C GLN A 697 17.67 8.46 7.38
N ARG A 698 18.31 7.33 7.73
CA ARG A 698 19.28 7.26 8.83
C ARG A 698 20.59 7.98 8.48
N HIS A 699 21.04 7.91 7.24
CA HIS A 699 22.16 8.69 6.70
C HIS A 699 21.88 10.18 6.84
N ASP A 700 20.80 10.69 6.25
CA ASP A 700 20.48 12.12 6.24
C ASP A 700 20.35 12.69 7.67
N PHE A 701 19.81 11.90 8.62
CA PHE A 701 19.79 12.25 10.04
C PHE A 701 21.20 12.32 10.65
N LEU A 702 22.04 11.29 10.44
CA LEU A 702 23.41 11.24 10.98
C LEU A 702 24.32 12.31 10.35
N THR A 703 24.16 12.63 9.06
CA THR A 703 24.85 13.73 8.39
C THR A 703 24.54 15.06 9.08
N SER A 704 23.27 15.37 9.36
CA SER A 704 22.92 16.62 10.06
C SER A 704 23.50 16.71 11.49
N GLN A 705 23.54 15.59 12.23
CA GLN A 705 24.19 15.53 13.55
C GLN A 705 25.71 15.76 13.47
N LEU A 706 26.35 15.27 12.41
CA LEU A 706 27.79 15.40 12.19
C LEU A 706 28.18 16.81 11.70
N GLU A 707 27.34 17.45 10.88
CA GLU A 707 27.46 18.88 10.55
C GLU A 707 27.35 19.77 11.80
N ASP A 708 26.34 19.54 12.66
CA ASP A 708 26.19 20.28 13.93
C ASP A 708 27.41 20.09 14.86
N LEU A 709 27.91 18.85 14.99
CA LEU A 709 29.05 18.54 15.86
C LEU A 709 30.37 19.11 15.34
N SER A 710 30.64 19.02 14.03
CA SER A 710 31.83 19.62 13.42
C SER A 710 31.78 21.16 13.43
N GLY A 711 30.58 21.75 13.32
CA GLY A 711 30.35 23.17 13.57
C GLY A 711 30.69 23.58 15.02
N ALA A 712 30.27 22.78 16.00
CA ALA A 712 30.60 22.99 17.41
C ALA A 712 32.11 22.82 17.70
N GLU A 713 32.77 21.84 17.08
CA GLU A 713 34.22 21.63 17.19
C GLU A 713 35.01 22.85 16.64
N GLN A 714 34.62 23.37 15.47
CA GLN A 714 35.25 24.57 14.92
C GLN A 714 35.00 25.81 15.79
N ALA A 715 33.82 25.93 16.40
CA ALA A 715 33.53 27.01 17.34
C ALA A 715 34.39 26.91 18.61
N LEU A 716 34.60 25.70 19.13
CA LEU A 716 35.49 25.43 20.27
C LEU A 716 36.95 25.76 19.97
N HIS A 717 37.49 25.34 18.83
CA HIS A 717 38.86 25.70 18.42
C HIS A 717 39.06 27.22 18.30
N ARG A 718 38.11 27.94 17.69
CA ARG A 718 38.16 29.42 17.63
C ARG A 718 38.12 30.05 19.02
N ALA A 719 37.29 29.53 19.94
CA ALA A 719 37.24 30.01 21.33
C ALA A 719 38.53 29.73 22.11
N ILE A 720 39.21 28.61 21.84
CA ILE A 720 40.54 28.28 22.41
C ILE A 720 41.59 29.28 21.91
N ASP A 721 41.61 29.61 20.62
CA ASP A 721 42.54 30.58 20.04
C ASP A 721 42.30 32.02 20.55
N GLU A 722 41.04 32.43 20.69
CA GLU A 722 40.70 33.69 21.36
C GLU A 722 41.18 33.70 22.82
N LEU A 723 40.98 32.60 23.56
CA LEU A 723 41.49 32.44 24.92
C LEU A 723 43.02 32.49 24.99
N HIS A 724 43.75 31.85 24.07
CA HIS A 724 45.20 31.96 23.98
C HIS A 724 45.64 33.42 23.74
N GLY A 725 44.96 34.15 22.86
CA GLY A 725 45.19 35.57 22.62
C GLY A 725 44.95 36.44 23.85
N VAL A 726 43.86 36.21 24.58
CA VAL A 726 43.53 36.90 25.84
C VAL A 726 44.53 36.54 26.94
N MET A 727 44.91 35.27 27.09
CA MET A 727 45.87 34.81 28.08
C MET A 727 47.26 35.42 27.85
N ARG A 728 47.78 35.45 26.62
CA ARG A 728 49.06 36.10 26.31
C ARG A 728 49.05 37.60 26.67
N LYS A 729 48.01 38.33 26.26
CA LYS A 729 47.83 39.77 26.63
C LYS A 729 47.74 39.97 28.13
N ARG A 730 46.96 39.13 28.83
CA ARG A 730 46.72 39.27 30.27
C ARG A 730 47.96 38.90 31.07
N PHE A 731 48.68 37.84 30.69
CA PHE A 731 49.96 37.45 31.29
C PHE A 731 50.96 38.61 31.20
N GLN A 732 51.14 39.21 30.01
CA GLN A 732 52.04 40.34 29.82
C GLN A 732 51.67 41.53 30.72
N ILE A 733 50.41 41.96 30.74
CA ILE A 733 49.94 43.06 31.61
C ILE A 733 50.17 42.72 33.10
N THR A 734 49.86 41.49 33.52
CA THR A 734 50.09 41.08 34.92
C THR A 734 51.56 40.98 35.26
N PHE A 735 52.42 40.55 34.33
CA PHE A 735 53.86 40.49 34.53
C PHE A 735 54.46 41.89 34.68
N GLU A 736 54.09 42.83 33.81
CA GLU A 736 54.52 44.23 33.90
C GLU A 736 54.04 44.89 35.22
N THR A 737 52.82 44.58 35.65
CA THR A 737 52.26 45.05 36.94
C THR A 737 52.99 44.44 38.14
N VAL A 738 53.28 43.13 38.11
CA VAL A 738 53.99 42.44 39.20
C VAL A 738 55.47 42.84 39.24
N ALA A 739 56.12 43.05 38.08
CA ALA A 739 57.51 43.49 38.00
C ALA A 739 57.69 44.89 38.62
N SER A 740 56.80 45.83 38.27
CA SER A 740 56.82 47.18 38.84
C SER A 740 56.44 47.21 40.33
N GLY A 741 55.47 46.39 40.75
CA GLY A 741 55.14 46.21 42.17
C GLY A 741 56.29 45.58 42.96
N PHE A 742 56.96 44.57 42.42
CA PHE A 742 58.08 43.88 43.07
C PHE A 742 59.27 44.81 43.29
N GLU A 743 59.62 45.66 42.32
CA GLU A 743 60.67 46.68 42.48
C GLU A 743 60.36 47.63 43.66
N GLN A 744 59.10 48.10 43.75
CA GLN A 744 58.64 48.99 44.84
C GLN A 744 58.65 48.29 46.21
N TYR A 745 58.08 47.08 46.30
CA TYR A 745 58.04 46.33 47.57
C TYR A 745 59.43 45.93 48.05
N PHE A 746 60.34 45.51 47.16
CA PHE A 746 61.71 45.18 47.52
C PHE A 746 62.45 46.42 48.06
N GLN A 747 62.33 47.56 47.37
CA GLN A 747 62.97 48.80 47.81
C GLN A 747 62.43 49.29 49.17
N ALA A 748 61.12 49.15 49.41
CA ALA A 748 60.49 49.50 50.68
C ALA A 748 60.88 48.56 51.84
N PHE A 749 60.96 47.26 51.59
CA PHE A 749 61.25 46.25 52.63
C PHE A 749 62.72 46.25 53.07
N PHE A 750 63.66 46.49 52.15
CA PHE A 750 65.10 46.52 52.44
C PHE A 750 65.66 47.94 52.70
N GLY A 751 64.81 48.98 52.71
CA GLY A 751 65.21 50.36 53.01
C GLY A 751 66.09 51.01 51.94
N GLY A 752 66.08 50.48 50.71
CA GLY A 752 66.99 50.81 49.62
C GLY A 752 67.48 49.56 48.89
N GLY A 753 67.92 49.73 47.64
CA GLY A 753 68.25 48.62 46.72
C GLY A 753 67.47 48.74 45.40
N ARG A 754 67.72 47.81 44.47
CA ARG A 754 66.96 47.66 43.21
C ARG A 754 66.70 46.18 42.94
N ALA A 755 65.53 45.84 42.44
CA ALA A 755 65.23 44.47 42.02
C ALA A 755 64.26 44.49 40.84
N ARG A 756 64.42 43.56 39.90
CA ARG A 756 63.65 43.49 38.66
C ARG A 756 63.31 42.04 38.32
N LEU A 757 62.13 41.84 37.74
CA LEU A 757 61.72 40.57 37.13
C LEU A 757 62.06 40.57 35.63
N ALA A 758 62.63 39.46 35.15
CA ALA A 758 62.97 39.23 33.75
C ALA A 758 62.32 37.93 33.24
N LEU A 759 62.06 37.83 31.94
CA LEU A 759 61.52 36.62 31.29
C LEU A 759 62.65 35.86 30.58
N THR A 760 62.70 34.54 30.74
CA THR A 760 63.82 33.71 30.26
C THR A 760 63.87 33.55 28.72
N ASP A 761 62.73 33.61 28.03
CA ASP A 761 62.65 33.61 26.55
C ASP A 761 61.55 34.58 26.05
N PRO A 762 61.90 35.80 25.60
CA PRO A 762 60.92 36.79 25.13
C PRO A 762 60.03 36.38 23.95
N LYS A 763 60.24 35.23 23.30
CA LYS A 763 59.47 34.80 22.11
C LYS A 763 58.34 33.81 22.38
N ASP A 764 58.34 33.08 23.50
CA ASP A 764 57.23 32.19 23.87
C ASP A 764 56.69 32.45 25.28
N LEU A 765 55.77 33.42 25.36
CA LEU A 765 55.06 33.82 26.58
C LEU A 765 54.23 32.69 27.24
N GLN A 766 54.11 31.49 26.66
CA GLN A 766 53.38 30.36 27.26
C GLN A 766 54.30 29.39 28.02
N GLN A 767 55.60 29.34 27.71
CA GLN A 767 56.58 28.48 28.41
C GLN A 767 57.72 29.25 29.09
N THR A 768 57.67 30.58 29.10
CA THR A 768 58.65 31.43 29.80
C THR A 768 58.71 31.21 31.30
N GLY A 769 59.93 31.04 31.82
CA GLY A 769 60.24 31.28 33.22
C GLY A 769 60.27 32.77 33.56
N VAL A 770 60.13 33.07 34.86
CA VAL A 770 60.36 34.39 35.45
C VAL A 770 61.59 34.30 36.35
N GLU A 771 62.61 35.12 36.07
CA GLU A 771 63.80 35.25 36.91
C GLU A 771 63.77 36.53 37.74
N ILE A 772 64.39 36.47 38.92
CA ILE A 772 64.44 37.55 39.89
C ILE A 772 65.88 38.02 40.06
N GLU A 773 66.16 39.23 39.57
CA GLU A 773 67.41 39.95 39.78
C GLU A 773 67.24 40.91 40.95
N ALA A 774 68.08 40.82 41.99
CA ALA A 774 67.95 41.67 43.17
C ALA A 774 69.29 42.20 43.68
N GLN A 775 69.28 43.45 44.16
CA GLN A 775 70.44 44.15 44.70
C GLN A 775 70.10 44.79 46.06
N PRO A 776 70.43 44.12 47.19
CA PRO A 776 70.40 44.75 48.49
C PRO A 776 71.53 45.79 48.63
N PRO A 777 71.38 46.80 49.51
CA PRO A 777 72.29 47.93 49.56
C PRO A 777 73.68 47.51 50.09
N ARG A 778 74.75 47.96 49.41
CA ARG A 778 76.19 47.67 49.65
C ARG A 778 76.72 46.29 49.20
N LYS A 779 76.02 45.56 48.33
CA LYS A 779 76.63 44.50 47.48
C LYS A 779 76.18 44.66 46.00
N PRO A 780 76.90 44.06 45.01
CA PRO A 780 76.48 44.05 43.61
C PRO A 780 75.26 43.14 43.36
N LEU A 781 74.70 43.18 42.14
CA LEU A 781 73.55 42.35 41.74
C LEU A 781 73.86 40.85 41.85
N HIS A 782 72.90 40.08 42.38
CA HIS A 782 72.93 38.63 42.35
C HIS A 782 71.53 38.06 42.03
N THR A 783 71.47 37.07 41.14
CA THR A 783 70.23 36.36 40.79
C THR A 783 69.87 35.37 41.91
N GLN A 784 68.58 35.25 42.23
CA GLN A 784 68.12 34.69 43.51
C GLN A 784 68.47 33.19 43.78
N ALA A 785 68.97 32.46 42.78
CA ALA A 785 69.40 31.06 42.91
C ALA A 785 70.61 30.85 43.86
N GLN A 786 71.32 31.91 44.27
CA GLN A 786 72.48 31.82 45.18
C GLN A 786 72.19 32.17 46.66
N LEU A 787 70.92 32.28 47.06
CA LEU A 787 70.52 32.63 48.45
C LEU A 787 69.74 31.53 49.20
N SER A 788 69.62 30.32 48.65
CA SER A 788 68.92 29.20 49.29
C SER A 788 69.89 28.08 49.65
N GLY A 789 70.67 28.32 50.72
CA GLY A 789 71.77 27.44 51.14
C GLY A 789 72.08 27.45 52.63
N GLY A 790 71.14 27.90 53.49
CA GLY A 790 71.25 27.75 54.94
C GLY A 790 72.11 28.77 55.68
N GLU A 791 71.94 30.07 55.41
CA GLU A 791 72.23 31.20 56.32
C GLU A 791 71.15 32.29 56.17
#